data_AF-A0A2H9SXS3-F1
#
_entry.id   AF-A0A2H9SXS3-F1
#
_cell.length_a   1.000
_cell.length_b   1.000
_cell.length_c   1.000
_cell.angle_alpha   90.00
_cell.angle_beta   90.00
_cell.angle_gamma   90.00
#
_symmetry.space_group_name_H-M   'P 1'
#
loop_
_entity.id
_entity.type
_entity.pdbx_description
1 polymer ?
#
loop_
_entity_poly.entity_id
_entity_poly.type
_entity_poly.pdbx_seq_one_letter_code
_entity_poly.pdbx_strand_id
1 'polypeptide(L)'
;MKKNQNKMEKKESNPLRMSALAAQKKGKEYAKEVYHYFADTDEHGRHQKNSRTIGHALITKKPTGELEATQYAIDHNPDADSAVVRELIDIHQVANNRTTWFRAKDLAGNKYISKRSLAIKTNEQDAELRYFSPYEYDSDEADELTDEEPLVLLRDDLKAEHQYLASMPPRIKQSSVELVAASVLQRDLDEKRSITQNEVMGRSAKEDFNAFLTTMKDALSPRLILILQRWQQHNSFTEFSPEWLHKIAHSLMPISTNPAYNPQHANNLAAAAKWANTEMMLSERIAKWFALREEGAKITVDSLFHLLLGSELIERINFQVTVKIDQRFIQFIQDIDVLKEYPLFRKTSDLAQAIAIADAIFQEKTPASIQRVEIVAPAKNPAMEALASQETIKHQVLCQSANVFVSPSEANAFHLLSSHPDFKVCRQVQEHPIGFTTEEPYSVACIIDVETTGLHPETDEIVELAVISFAYSKTKGILGVLGTYNGLNEPQSALSEEVSLLTGITNEQLAGQRIDWHAVSRLLTRSKYIICHNAQFDSAFLLQKTPALIQEQVRKIPFACTKMDINWFSRGVQIRKLDYLNFHLGYVYNAHRALGDCWATLNLLANEAGVFDELLFNAHKKHMYFFSSALINSAKEPAPVSLERTVDKSSASSEEVLNAYQLLSSLPYQYKIYSVVPEPRPVTDVAGATGDVGTLIEIQTSGNNYLNDSITAIALLSFVRANGELIVTDAYATAITRDNKAQWDSVNAILAKTQYVITHQSNMTRKFLEFCCPDTIANKIQRLPFASTATDVDWKSRRINETRLDYLSFHFGFFLSSSQLMSQAYAALNLLRTVPGVFDELTNRLHANTNIILACGSFTYALRDELKQKGFQFSSGAGAMGKGWWASMNDEQAATVRDWLSREKNKVAGKNEVFVKRIDAFARYSIRAEFKACDMRGQTSRKRPADETIVRTGPGLGG
;
A
#
# COMPACT_ATOMS: atom_id res chain seq x y z
N MET A 1 -11.11 15.45 -58.27
CA MET A 1 -12.26 14.50 -58.39
C MET A 1 -11.85 13.07 -58.77
N LYS A 2 -10.88 12.81 -59.68
CA LYS A 2 -10.43 11.45 -60.02
C LYS A 2 -9.67 10.65 -58.93
N LYS A 3 -9.16 11.30 -57.86
CA LYS A 3 -8.51 10.60 -56.72
C LYS A 3 -9.48 10.03 -55.68
N ASN A 4 -10.75 10.45 -55.68
CA ASN A 4 -11.76 9.97 -54.73
C ASN A 4 -12.62 8.82 -55.27
N GLN A 5 -12.72 8.64 -56.60
CA GLN A 5 -13.40 7.48 -57.19
C GLN A 5 -12.58 6.18 -57.02
N ASN A 6 -11.26 6.21 -57.19
CA ASN A 6 -10.39 5.05 -56.94
C ASN A 6 -10.37 4.59 -55.46
N LYS A 7 -10.86 5.41 -54.52
CA LYS A 7 -10.94 5.06 -53.09
C LYS A 7 -12.31 4.50 -52.69
N MET A 8 -13.37 4.76 -53.48
CA MET A 8 -14.69 4.17 -53.28
C MET A 8 -14.80 2.81 -53.99
N GLU A 9 -14.27 2.65 -55.19
CA GLU A 9 -14.31 1.35 -55.91
C GLU A 9 -13.46 0.25 -55.24
N LYS A 10 -12.43 0.62 -54.46
CA LYS A 10 -11.64 -0.32 -53.63
C LYS A 10 -12.29 -0.70 -52.29
N LYS A 11 -13.38 -0.05 -51.89
CA LYS A 11 -14.08 -0.33 -50.62
C LYS A 11 -15.27 -1.27 -50.76
N GLU A 12 -15.87 -1.36 -51.96
CA GLU A 12 -17.00 -2.26 -52.24
C GLU A 12 -16.58 -3.63 -52.81
N SER A 13 -15.28 -3.88 -52.99
CA SER A 13 -14.76 -5.12 -53.58
C SER A 13 -13.62 -5.72 -52.75
N ASN A 14 -13.82 -5.94 -51.45
CA ASN A 14 -12.97 -6.90 -50.73
C ASN A 14 -13.67 -8.28 -50.72
N PRO A 15 -13.49 -9.12 -51.76
CA PRO A 15 -14.13 -10.43 -51.86
C PRO A 15 -13.77 -11.36 -50.68
N LEU A 16 -12.67 -11.09 -49.96
CA LEU A 16 -12.28 -11.82 -48.74
C LEU A 16 -13.17 -11.49 -47.53
N ARG A 17 -13.78 -10.30 -47.47
CA ARG A 17 -14.70 -9.92 -46.38
C ARG A 17 -16.05 -10.61 -46.55
N MET A 18 -16.49 -10.80 -47.79
CA MET A 18 -17.68 -11.58 -48.13
C MET A 18 -17.43 -13.09 -48.05
N SER A 19 -16.23 -13.59 -48.36
CA SER A 19 -15.89 -15.00 -48.14
C SER A 19 -15.81 -15.36 -46.66
N ALA A 20 -15.30 -14.46 -45.81
CA ALA A 20 -15.24 -14.66 -44.36
C ALA A 20 -16.64 -14.70 -43.69
N LEU A 21 -17.60 -13.93 -44.21
CA LEU A 21 -19.01 -13.99 -43.80
C LEU A 21 -19.74 -15.22 -44.40
N ALA A 22 -19.37 -15.65 -45.61
CA ALA A 22 -19.94 -16.85 -46.24
C ALA A 22 -19.36 -18.18 -45.72
N ALA A 23 -18.16 -18.18 -45.13
CA ALA A 23 -17.48 -19.35 -44.58
C ALA A 23 -18.02 -19.83 -43.21
N GLN A 24 -19.15 -19.27 -42.77
CA GLN A 24 -19.89 -19.55 -41.52
C GLN A 24 -20.29 -21.03 -41.28
N LYS A 25 -19.84 -22.02 -42.08
CA LYS A 25 -20.37 -23.40 -42.07
C LYS A 25 -19.39 -24.59 -42.19
N LYS A 26 -18.06 -24.47 -42.21
CA LYS A 26 -17.17 -25.67 -42.32
C LYS A 26 -15.90 -25.63 -41.46
N GLY A 27 -15.88 -26.46 -40.41
CA GLY A 27 -14.93 -26.40 -39.27
C GLY A 27 -13.54 -27.02 -39.42
N LYS A 28 -12.89 -27.05 -40.60
CA LYS A 28 -11.45 -27.41 -40.69
C LYS A 28 -10.64 -26.60 -41.71
N GLU A 29 -11.16 -26.34 -42.91
CA GLU A 29 -10.48 -25.45 -43.89
C GLU A 29 -10.34 -24.00 -43.38
N TYR A 30 -11.16 -23.62 -42.41
CA TYR A 30 -11.28 -22.28 -41.87
C TYR A 30 -10.13 -21.82 -40.97
N ALA A 31 -9.52 -22.70 -40.15
CA ALA A 31 -8.40 -22.32 -39.28
C ALA A 31 -7.19 -21.83 -40.11
N LYS A 32 -6.96 -22.50 -41.24
CA LYS A 32 -5.95 -22.15 -42.24
C LYS A 32 -6.20 -20.74 -42.80
N GLU A 33 -7.39 -20.44 -43.31
CA GLU A 33 -7.74 -19.13 -43.87
C GLU A 33 -7.72 -17.99 -42.82
N VAL A 34 -8.13 -18.29 -41.60
CA VAL A 34 -8.19 -17.33 -40.48
C VAL A 34 -6.80 -16.94 -39.99
N TYR A 35 -5.91 -17.93 -39.85
CA TYR A 35 -4.53 -17.66 -39.48
C TYR A 35 -3.86 -16.74 -40.52
N HIS A 36 -4.02 -17.04 -41.81
CA HIS A 36 -3.53 -16.16 -42.90
C HIS A 36 -4.16 -14.79 -42.88
N TYR A 37 -5.48 -14.70 -42.71
CA TYR A 37 -6.16 -13.42 -42.64
C TYR A 37 -5.56 -12.54 -41.56
N PHE A 38 -5.41 -13.02 -40.33
CA PHE A 38 -4.84 -12.20 -39.25
C PHE A 38 -3.32 -12.05 -39.32
N ALA A 39 -2.59 -13.00 -39.93
CA ALA A 39 -1.15 -12.90 -40.14
C ALA A 39 -0.76 -11.91 -41.26
N ASP A 40 -1.59 -11.80 -42.31
CA ASP A 40 -1.29 -10.99 -43.50
C ASP A 40 -2.08 -9.66 -43.54
N THR A 41 -3.26 -9.61 -42.92
CA THR A 41 -3.99 -8.34 -42.76
C THR A 41 -3.46 -7.59 -41.56
N ASP A 42 -2.47 -6.74 -41.81
CA ASP A 42 -2.16 -5.64 -40.90
C ASP A 42 -3.26 -4.57 -40.99
N GLU A 43 -4.43 -4.90 -40.46
CA GLU A 43 -5.60 -4.03 -40.47
C GLU A 43 -5.23 -2.72 -39.75
N HIS A 44 -5.06 -1.68 -40.57
CA HIS A 44 -4.61 -0.32 -40.23
C HIS A 44 -3.08 -0.08 -40.12
N GLY A 45 -2.22 -0.99 -40.57
CA GLY A 45 -0.78 -0.71 -40.60
C GLY A 45 -0.18 -0.56 -39.19
N ARG A 46 -0.55 -1.46 -38.27
CA ARG A 46 -0.32 -1.35 -36.82
C ARG A 46 0.72 -2.32 -36.28
N HIS A 47 0.96 -3.44 -36.95
CA HIS A 47 1.85 -4.50 -36.47
C HIS A 47 3.16 -4.53 -37.26
N GLN A 48 4.22 -5.04 -36.63
CA GLN A 48 5.48 -5.26 -37.33
C GLN A 48 5.42 -6.47 -38.25
N LYS A 49 6.31 -6.47 -39.26
CA LYS A 49 6.45 -7.59 -40.19
C LYS A 49 6.82 -8.88 -39.45
N ASN A 50 6.19 -9.97 -39.87
CA ASN A 50 6.50 -11.29 -39.34
C ASN A 50 7.85 -11.79 -39.83
N SER A 51 8.47 -12.64 -39.00
CA SER A 51 9.48 -13.57 -39.50
C SER A 51 8.77 -14.64 -40.33
N ARG A 52 9.42 -15.13 -41.40
CA ARG A 52 8.83 -16.16 -42.28
C ARG A 52 8.56 -17.48 -41.57
N THR A 53 9.33 -17.77 -40.52
CA THR A 53 9.11 -18.89 -39.61
C THR A 53 9.01 -18.36 -38.19
N ILE A 54 8.15 -18.95 -37.36
CA ILE A 54 7.87 -18.55 -35.97
C ILE A 54 7.48 -19.78 -35.13
N GLY A 55 7.26 -19.61 -33.82
CA GLY A 55 6.67 -20.66 -32.97
C GLY A 55 5.98 -20.08 -31.73
N HIS A 56 5.34 -20.94 -30.95
CA HIS A 56 4.66 -20.58 -29.69
C HIS A 56 4.89 -21.62 -28.60
N ALA A 57 4.64 -21.24 -27.36
CA ALA A 57 4.43 -22.17 -26.26
C ALA A 57 3.49 -21.57 -25.22
N LEU A 58 2.55 -22.36 -24.71
CA LEU A 58 1.76 -22.01 -23.54
C LEU A 58 2.49 -22.54 -22.31
N ILE A 59 3.03 -21.65 -21.48
CA ILE A 59 3.80 -21.98 -20.29
C ILE A 59 2.87 -22.05 -19.09
N THR A 60 2.85 -23.17 -18.38
CA THR A 60 2.05 -23.38 -17.17
C THR A 60 2.95 -23.81 -16.03
N LYS A 61 2.55 -23.49 -14.79
CA LYS A 61 3.28 -23.91 -13.59
C LYS A 61 2.47 -24.95 -12.85
N LYS A 62 3.00 -26.17 -12.76
CA LYS A 62 2.37 -27.26 -12.01
C LYS A 62 2.36 -26.95 -10.51
N PRO A 63 1.46 -27.59 -9.73
CA PRO A 63 1.47 -27.48 -8.27
C PRO A 63 2.81 -27.86 -7.63
N THR A 64 3.59 -28.73 -8.29
CA THR A 64 4.96 -29.11 -7.87
C THR A 64 6.00 -28.01 -8.07
N GLY A 65 5.64 -26.89 -8.71
CA GLY A 65 6.53 -25.79 -9.06
C GLY A 65 7.23 -25.95 -10.42
N GLU A 66 7.11 -27.11 -11.07
CA GLU A 66 7.70 -27.38 -12.39
C GLU A 66 6.96 -26.62 -13.50
N LEU A 67 7.74 -26.12 -14.47
CA LEU A 67 7.20 -25.45 -15.64
C LEU A 67 7.00 -26.44 -16.79
N GLU A 68 5.89 -26.29 -17.49
CA GLU A 68 5.51 -27.11 -18.64
C GLU A 68 5.19 -26.19 -19.83
N ALA A 69 5.71 -26.56 -21.00
CA ALA A 69 5.46 -25.89 -22.27
C ALA A 69 4.53 -26.76 -23.12
N THR A 70 3.33 -26.25 -23.37
CA THR A 70 2.30 -26.90 -24.20
C THR A 70 2.23 -26.22 -25.56
N GLN A 71 2.25 -27.00 -26.64
CA GLN A 71 2.10 -26.53 -28.01
C GLN A 71 0.89 -27.17 -28.69
N TYR A 72 0.06 -26.34 -29.31
CA TYR A 72 -1.04 -26.76 -30.16
C TYR A 72 -0.65 -26.71 -31.65
N ALA A 73 -1.18 -27.63 -32.45
CA ALA A 73 -1.02 -27.58 -33.90
C ALA A 73 -1.77 -26.37 -34.49
N ILE A 74 -1.09 -25.62 -35.35
CA ILE A 74 -1.68 -24.48 -36.09
C ILE A 74 -1.56 -24.76 -37.58
N ASP A 75 -2.70 -24.92 -38.24
CA ASP A 75 -2.77 -25.18 -39.67
C ASP A 75 -2.33 -23.95 -40.48
N HIS A 76 -1.48 -24.14 -41.49
CA HIS A 76 -0.99 -23.08 -42.38
C HIS A 76 -1.05 -23.50 -43.86
N ASN A 77 -0.93 -22.52 -44.76
CA ASN A 77 -0.97 -22.71 -46.21
C ASN A 77 0.44 -22.55 -46.77
N PRO A 78 1.07 -23.63 -47.27
CA PRO A 78 2.42 -23.54 -47.81
C PRO A 78 2.53 -22.65 -49.05
N ASP A 79 1.40 -22.43 -49.76
CA ASP A 79 1.35 -21.61 -50.98
C ASP A 79 1.10 -20.10 -50.72
N ALA A 80 0.85 -19.70 -49.47
CA ALA A 80 0.62 -18.30 -49.10
C ALA A 80 1.91 -17.63 -48.60
N ASP A 81 2.10 -16.33 -48.89
CA ASP A 81 3.25 -15.52 -48.45
C ASP A 81 3.16 -15.12 -46.96
N SER A 82 2.90 -16.10 -46.11
CA SER A 82 2.56 -15.96 -44.69
C SER A 82 3.61 -16.62 -43.77
N ALA A 83 3.59 -16.29 -42.48
CA ALA A 83 4.51 -16.88 -41.50
C ALA A 83 4.13 -18.33 -41.18
N VAL A 84 5.11 -19.23 -41.21
CA VAL A 84 4.94 -20.66 -40.88
C VAL A 84 5.27 -20.92 -39.41
N VAL A 85 4.33 -21.54 -38.69
CA VAL A 85 4.55 -21.99 -37.30
C VAL A 85 5.34 -23.31 -37.32
N ARG A 86 6.49 -23.32 -36.64
CA ARG A 86 7.34 -24.50 -36.45
C ARG A 86 7.08 -25.13 -35.10
N GLU A 87 7.13 -26.45 -35.06
CA GLU A 87 7.19 -27.20 -33.80
C GLU A 87 8.52 -26.92 -33.11
N LEU A 88 8.43 -26.50 -31.84
CA LEU A 88 9.58 -26.21 -31.01
C LEU A 88 9.92 -27.39 -30.11
N ILE A 89 11.21 -27.64 -29.94
CA ILE A 89 11.81 -28.59 -29.00
C ILE A 89 12.87 -27.86 -28.15
N ASP A 90 13.37 -28.50 -27.10
CA ASP A 90 14.38 -27.92 -26.20
C ASP A 90 13.95 -26.54 -25.66
N ILE A 91 12.72 -26.44 -25.15
CA ILE A 91 12.20 -25.17 -24.62
C ILE A 91 12.79 -24.92 -23.24
N HIS A 92 13.58 -23.87 -23.13
CA HIS A 92 14.26 -23.50 -21.90
C HIS A 92 13.90 -22.08 -21.48
N GLN A 93 13.65 -21.88 -20.19
CA GLN A 93 13.61 -20.55 -19.60
C GLN A 93 15.03 -20.07 -19.37
N VAL A 94 15.33 -18.85 -19.79
CA VAL A 94 16.60 -18.18 -19.50
C VAL A 94 16.45 -17.41 -18.20
N ALA A 95 17.26 -17.74 -17.19
CA ALA A 95 17.21 -17.09 -15.88
C ALA A 95 17.86 -15.69 -15.94
N ASN A 96 17.05 -14.64 -15.81
CA ASN A 96 17.48 -13.24 -15.65
C ASN A 96 16.65 -12.59 -14.51
N ASN A 97 17.20 -11.59 -13.83
CA ASN A 97 16.71 -11.00 -12.57
C ASN A 97 15.46 -10.11 -12.72
N ARG A 98 15.09 -9.66 -13.93
CA ARG A 98 13.95 -8.74 -14.15
C ARG A 98 13.01 -9.06 -15.33
N THR A 99 13.44 -9.81 -16.35
CA THR A 99 12.59 -10.19 -17.50
C THR A 99 12.74 -11.67 -17.85
N THR A 100 11.64 -12.41 -17.89
CA THR A 100 11.65 -13.83 -18.26
C THR A 100 11.69 -14.00 -19.78
N TRP A 101 12.72 -14.66 -20.32
CA TRP A 101 12.82 -15.03 -21.73
C TRP A 101 12.87 -16.55 -21.90
N PHE A 102 12.58 -17.01 -23.12
CA PHE A 102 12.69 -18.42 -23.47
C PHE A 102 13.50 -18.61 -24.75
N ARG A 103 14.22 -19.72 -24.82
CA ARG A 103 14.88 -20.19 -26.04
C ARG A 103 14.35 -21.56 -26.41
N ALA A 104 14.37 -21.87 -27.70
CA ALA A 104 13.94 -23.16 -28.23
C ALA A 104 14.67 -23.45 -29.55
N LYS A 105 14.51 -24.68 -30.05
CA LYS A 105 14.94 -25.06 -31.40
C LYS A 105 13.75 -25.64 -32.17
N ASP A 106 13.80 -25.64 -33.49
CA ASP A 106 12.92 -26.51 -34.28
C ASP A 106 13.57 -27.89 -34.52
N LEU A 107 12.83 -28.79 -35.16
CA LEU A 107 13.32 -30.14 -35.53
C LEU A 107 14.53 -30.13 -36.48
N ALA A 108 14.76 -29.03 -37.19
CA ALA A 108 15.93 -28.86 -38.06
C ALA A 108 17.13 -28.23 -37.32
N GLY A 109 16.99 -27.92 -36.03
CA GLY A 109 18.02 -27.32 -35.19
C GLY A 109 18.10 -25.79 -35.30
N ASN A 110 17.19 -25.13 -36.02
CA ASN A 110 17.16 -23.68 -36.10
C ASN A 110 16.76 -23.09 -34.75
N LYS A 111 17.41 -22.00 -34.33
CA LYS A 111 17.26 -21.41 -33.00
C LYS A 111 16.15 -20.36 -32.96
N TYR A 112 15.43 -20.34 -31.85
CA TYR A 112 14.30 -19.47 -31.59
C TYR A 112 14.40 -18.81 -30.23
N ILE A 113 13.92 -17.56 -30.13
CA ILE A 113 13.86 -16.80 -28.88
C ILE A 113 12.47 -16.18 -28.67
N SER A 114 12.01 -16.18 -27.42
CA SER A 114 10.77 -15.53 -26.99
C SER A 114 11.05 -14.45 -25.95
N LYS A 115 10.80 -13.19 -26.36
CA LYS A 115 10.81 -12.01 -25.49
C LYS A 115 9.42 -11.36 -25.36
N ARG A 116 8.45 -11.78 -26.18
CA ARG A 116 7.07 -11.30 -26.16
C ARG A 116 6.19 -12.37 -25.52
N SER A 117 5.26 -11.93 -24.67
CA SER A 117 4.30 -12.82 -24.02
C SER A 117 2.92 -12.20 -23.91
N LEU A 118 1.96 -13.04 -23.52
CA LEU A 118 0.60 -12.66 -23.14
C LEU A 118 0.20 -13.53 -21.94
N ALA A 119 -0.08 -12.90 -20.79
CA ALA A 119 -0.56 -13.62 -19.63
C ALA A 119 -2.01 -14.04 -19.84
N ILE A 120 -2.32 -15.29 -19.49
CA ILE A 120 -3.62 -15.91 -19.71
C ILE A 120 -4.04 -16.62 -18.41
N LYS A 121 -5.31 -16.48 -18.04
CA LYS A 121 -5.91 -17.25 -16.96
C LYS A 121 -7.09 -18.03 -17.47
N THR A 122 -7.18 -19.31 -17.12
CA THR A 122 -8.30 -20.19 -17.46
C THR A 122 -9.00 -20.68 -16.19
N ASN A 123 -10.04 -21.50 -16.34
CA ASN A 123 -10.68 -22.19 -15.21
C ASN A 123 -9.72 -23.09 -14.41
N GLU A 124 -8.67 -23.60 -15.04
CA GLU A 124 -7.83 -24.66 -14.48
C GLU A 124 -6.56 -24.11 -13.86
N GLN A 125 -5.91 -23.15 -14.52
CA GLN A 125 -4.61 -22.64 -14.10
C GLN A 125 -4.27 -21.31 -14.78
N ASP A 126 -3.33 -20.59 -14.17
CA ASP A 126 -2.65 -19.46 -14.78
C ASP A 126 -1.61 -19.96 -15.78
N ALA A 127 -1.51 -19.28 -16.92
CA ALA A 127 -0.61 -19.62 -18.02
C ALA A 127 -0.01 -18.37 -18.65
N GLU A 128 1.09 -18.55 -19.38
CA GLU A 128 1.70 -17.48 -20.16
C GLU A 128 1.95 -17.95 -21.59
N LEU A 129 1.30 -17.31 -22.55
CA LEU A 129 1.54 -17.57 -23.96
C LEU A 129 2.81 -16.84 -24.41
N ARG A 130 3.78 -17.60 -24.91
CA ARG A 130 5.08 -17.13 -25.40
C ARG A 130 5.16 -17.22 -26.91
N TYR A 131 5.64 -16.15 -27.55
CA TYR A 131 5.84 -16.06 -29.00
C TYR A 131 7.31 -16.11 -29.35
N PHE A 132 7.71 -17.03 -30.22
CA PHE A 132 9.09 -17.29 -30.62
C PHE A 132 9.37 -16.77 -32.02
N SER A 133 10.54 -16.16 -32.20
CA SER A 133 11.05 -15.73 -33.51
C SER A 133 12.45 -16.31 -33.75
N PRO A 134 12.84 -16.59 -35.01
CA PRO A 134 14.17 -17.05 -35.35
C PRO A 134 15.25 -16.05 -34.93
N TYR A 135 16.42 -16.56 -34.56
CA TYR A 135 17.58 -15.75 -34.22
C TYR A 135 18.87 -16.43 -34.70
N GLU A 136 19.80 -15.65 -35.26
CA GLU A 136 20.97 -16.15 -36.00
C GLU A 136 22.30 -16.09 -35.23
N TYR A 137 22.39 -15.39 -34.10
CA TYR A 137 23.66 -15.25 -33.38
C TYR A 137 23.88 -16.36 -32.35
N ASP A 138 25.13 -16.82 -32.28
CA ASP A 138 25.66 -17.74 -31.26
C ASP A 138 26.41 -17.01 -30.14
N SER A 139 26.39 -15.67 -30.13
CA SER A 139 27.05 -14.89 -29.10
C SER A 139 26.18 -14.81 -27.84
N ASP A 140 26.84 -14.92 -26.69
CA ASP A 140 26.35 -14.53 -25.37
C ASP A 140 25.90 -13.04 -25.31
N GLU A 141 25.81 -12.32 -26.43
CA GLU A 141 25.32 -10.93 -26.57
C GLU A 141 23.79 -10.83 -26.45
N ALA A 142 23.06 -11.96 -26.50
CA ALA A 142 21.66 -11.95 -26.05
C ALA A 142 21.55 -11.53 -24.57
N ASP A 143 22.62 -11.71 -23.78
CA ASP A 143 22.75 -11.32 -22.37
C ASP A 143 23.14 -9.84 -22.18
N GLU A 144 23.43 -9.08 -23.25
CA GLU A 144 23.77 -7.64 -23.17
C GLU A 144 22.55 -6.70 -23.16
N LEU A 145 21.33 -7.22 -23.07
CA LEU A 145 20.15 -6.38 -22.80
C LEU A 145 20.02 -6.18 -21.30
N THR A 146 20.76 -5.16 -20.86
CA THR A 146 20.88 -4.63 -19.51
C THR A 146 19.55 -4.49 -18.78
N ASP A 147 19.59 -4.78 -17.48
CA ASP A 147 18.55 -4.44 -16.51
C ASP A 147 18.16 -2.96 -16.67
N GLU A 148 17.00 -2.68 -17.29
CA GLU A 148 16.51 -1.29 -17.34
C GLU A 148 16.26 -0.83 -15.89
N GLU A 149 16.99 0.20 -15.46
CA GLU A 149 16.75 0.89 -14.20
C GLU A 149 15.32 1.47 -14.19
N PRO A 150 14.62 1.49 -13.03
CA PRO A 150 13.31 2.13 -12.93
C PRO A 150 13.34 3.56 -13.49
N LEU A 151 12.40 3.88 -14.38
CA LEU A 151 12.35 5.19 -15.00
C LEU A 151 11.92 6.25 -13.98
N VAL A 152 12.83 7.17 -13.65
CA VAL A 152 12.50 8.35 -12.85
C VAL A 152 11.75 9.36 -13.72
N LEU A 153 10.57 9.82 -13.29
CA LEU A 153 9.73 10.72 -14.11
C LEU A 153 10.18 12.19 -14.04
N LEU A 154 10.53 12.68 -12.85
CA LEU A 154 10.88 14.07 -12.61
C LEU A 154 12.40 14.21 -12.37
N ARG A 155 12.96 15.40 -12.64
CA ARG A 155 14.35 15.68 -12.27
C ARG A 155 14.50 15.74 -10.77
N ASP A 156 15.70 15.46 -10.27
CA ASP A 156 16.00 15.61 -8.86
C ASP A 156 16.14 17.09 -8.42
N ASP A 157 16.38 18.00 -9.37
CA ASP A 157 16.65 19.43 -9.16
C ASP A 157 15.46 20.36 -9.47
N LEU A 158 14.21 19.90 -9.22
CA LEU A 158 13.00 20.68 -9.49
C LEU A 158 13.04 22.07 -8.83
N LYS A 159 12.80 23.11 -9.64
CA LYS A 159 12.52 24.47 -9.16
C LYS A 159 11.33 24.44 -8.18
N ALA A 160 11.33 25.35 -7.20
CA ALA A 160 10.27 25.44 -6.19
C ALA A 160 8.85 25.50 -6.79
N GLU A 161 8.69 26.17 -7.94
CA GLU A 161 7.44 26.24 -8.69
C GLU A 161 6.94 24.89 -9.24
N HIS A 162 7.78 23.87 -9.36
CA HIS A 162 7.43 22.54 -9.90
C HIS A 162 7.40 21.43 -8.83
N GLN A 163 7.70 21.76 -7.56
CA GLN A 163 7.72 20.77 -6.47
C GLN A 163 6.34 20.19 -6.15
N TYR A 164 5.26 20.91 -6.45
CA TYR A 164 3.90 20.40 -6.28
C TYR A 164 3.59 19.22 -7.23
N LEU A 165 4.28 19.13 -8.38
CA LEU A 165 4.09 18.06 -9.38
C LEU A 165 4.52 16.69 -8.83
N ALA A 166 5.57 16.67 -8.00
CA ALA A 166 6.02 15.46 -7.32
C ALA A 166 5.07 15.00 -6.19
N SER A 167 4.15 15.88 -5.77
CA SER A 167 3.17 15.63 -4.72
C SER A 167 1.75 15.41 -5.23
N MET A 168 1.53 15.49 -6.55
CA MET A 168 0.22 15.30 -7.15
C MET A 168 -0.20 13.82 -7.03
N PRO A 169 -1.42 13.53 -6.54
CA PRO A 169 -1.91 12.16 -6.55
C PRO A 169 -2.03 11.67 -8.00
N PRO A 170 -1.76 10.38 -8.27
CA PRO A 170 -1.86 9.83 -9.60
C PRO A 170 -3.30 9.97 -10.10
N ARG A 171 -3.48 10.65 -11.25
CA ARG A 171 -4.78 10.67 -11.92
C ARG A 171 -4.97 9.33 -12.62
N ILE A 172 -6.12 8.71 -12.41
CA ILE A 172 -6.45 7.44 -13.06
C ILE A 172 -7.74 7.56 -13.88
N LYS A 173 -7.83 6.76 -14.94
CA LYS A 173 -9.09 6.51 -15.66
C LYS A 173 -9.36 5.01 -15.64
N GLN A 174 -10.37 4.59 -14.88
CA GLN A 174 -10.78 3.20 -14.78
C GLN A 174 -12.10 2.93 -15.52
N SER A 175 -12.28 1.70 -15.99
CA SER A 175 -13.53 1.18 -16.52
C SER A 175 -13.62 -0.34 -16.36
N SER A 176 -14.84 -0.86 -16.24
CA SER A 176 -15.17 -2.28 -16.36
C SER A 176 -16.47 -2.38 -17.15
N VAL A 177 -16.47 -3.15 -18.25
CA VAL A 177 -17.63 -3.28 -19.14
C VAL A 177 -17.85 -4.74 -19.50
N GLU A 178 -19.07 -5.24 -19.32
CA GLU A 178 -19.51 -6.53 -19.83
C GLU A 178 -20.30 -6.35 -21.13
N LEU A 179 -20.00 -7.19 -22.12
CA LEU A 179 -20.57 -7.20 -23.46
C LEU A 179 -21.05 -8.61 -23.80
N VAL A 180 -22.11 -8.68 -24.60
CA VAL A 180 -22.58 -9.93 -25.21
C VAL A 180 -22.26 -9.93 -26.71
N ALA A 181 -22.06 -11.10 -27.29
CA ALA A 181 -21.77 -11.31 -28.72
C ALA A 181 -22.62 -10.43 -29.67
N ALA A 182 -23.93 -10.37 -29.43
CA ALA A 182 -24.87 -9.57 -30.21
C ALA A 182 -24.52 -8.06 -30.27
N SER A 183 -23.98 -7.50 -29.18
CA SER A 183 -23.59 -6.08 -29.11
C SER A 183 -22.35 -5.78 -29.97
N VAL A 184 -21.40 -6.72 -30.04
CA VAL A 184 -20.20 -6.59 -30.88
C VAL A 184 -20.55 -6.73 -32.36
N LEU A 185 -21.45 -7.67 -32.70
CA LEU A 185 -21.98 -7.83 -34.06
C LEU A 185 -22.66 -6.54 -34.55
N GLN A 186 -23.46 -5.91 -33.70
CA GLN A 186 -24.10 -4.64 -34.02
C GLN A 186 -23.08 -3.52 -34.28
N ARG A 187 -21.99 -3.47 -33.50
CA ARG A 187 -20.93 -2.48 -33.70
C ARG A 187 -20.26 -2.60 -35.07
N ASP A 188 -20.09 -3.80 -35.60
CA ASP A 188 -19.47 -4.03 -36.92
C ASP A 188 -20.35 -3.55 -38.08
N LEU A 189 -21.67 -3.47 -37.89
CA LEU A 189 -22.60 -2.89 -38.86
C LEU A 189 -22.57 -1.35 -38.84
N ASP A 190 -22.33 -0.75 -37.67
CA ASP A 190 -22.34 0.70 -37.43
C ASP A 190 -21.03 1.41 -37.85
N GLU A 191 -20.34 0.97 -38.92
CA GLU A 191 -18.93 1.27 -39.30
C GLU A 191 -18.37 2.71 -39.12
N LYS A 192 -19.19 3.74 -38.91
CA LYS A 192 -18.79 5.15 -38.83
C LYS A 192 -18.70 5.68 -37.40
N ARG A 193 -17.60 6.38 -37.12
CA ARG A 193 -17.50 7.32 -35.99
C ARG A 193 -18.35 8.54 -36.29
N SER A 194 -19.23 8.93 -35.36
CA SER A 194 -20.05 10.15 -35.49
C SER A 194 -19.26 11.44 -35.28
N ILE A 195 -18.18 11.38 -34.49
CA ILE A 195 -17.25 12.47 -34.19
C ILE A 195 -15.83 11.88 -34.02
N THR A 196 -14.79 12.60 -34.43
CA THR A 196 -13.40 12.14 -34.30
C THR A 196 -12.87 12.31 -32.86
N GLN A 197 -11.81 11.57 -32.52
CA GLN A 197 -11.16 11.70 -31.20
C GLN A 197 -10.61 13.11 -30.95
N ASN A 198 -10.07 13.75 -31.99
CA ASN A 198 -9.56 15.11 -31.89
C ASN A 198 -10.68 16.13 -31.66
N GLU A 199 -11.83 15.95 -32.31
CA GLU A 199 -13.01 16.80 -32.09
C GLU A 199 -13.57 16.63 -30.68
N VAL A 200 -13.59 15.40 -30.13
CA VAL A 200 -14.01 15.16 -28.72
C VAL A 200 -13.07 15.84 -27.72
N MET A 201 -11.77 15.78 -27.95
CA MET A 201 -10.77 16.35 -27.04
C MET A 201 -10.51 17.85 -27.32
N GLY A 202 -11.06 18.41 -28.40
CA GLY A 202 -10.82 19.77 -28.88
C GLY A 202 -9.41 20.00 -29.45
N ARG A 203 -8.52 18.99 -29.45
CA ARG A 203 -7.14 19.02 -29.94
C ARG A 203 -6.65 17.61 -30.26
N SER A 204 -5.58 17.51 -31.03
CA SER A 204 -4.89 16.25 -31.31
C SER A 204 -4.05 15.78 -30.12
N ALA A 205 -3.84 14.46 -30.00
CA ALA A 205 -2.95 13.89 -28.99
C ALA A 205 -1.51 14.42 -29.12
N LYS A 206 -1.07 14.73 -30.35
CA LYS A 206 0.24 15.35 -30.62
C LYS A 206 0.32 16.77 -30.05
N GLU A 207 -0.74 17.57 -30.20
CA GLU A 207 -0.80 18.91 -29.60
C GLU A 207 -0.81 18.84 -28.07
N ASP A 208 -1.54 17.89 -27.49
CA ASP A 208 -1.58 17.73 -26.03
C ASP A 208 -0.26 17.25 -25.44
N PHE A 209 0.37 16.28 -26.11
CA PHE A 209 1.72 15.84 -25.83
C PHE A 209 2.74 16.99 -25.93
N ASN A 210 2.67 17.79 -27.00
CA ASN A 210 3.59 18.92 -27.17
C ASN A 210 3.36 19.99 -26.10
N ALA A 211 2.11 20.25 -25.73
CA ALA A 211 1.76 21.17 -24.65
C ALA A 211 2.30 20.67 -23.30
N PHE A 212 2.15 19.36 -23.02
CA PHE A 212 2.72 18.74 -21.84
C PHE A 212 4.24 18.88 -21.83
N LEU A 213 4.93 18.45 -22.89
CA LEU A 213 6.39 18.53 -22.96
C LEU A 213 6.88 19.98 -22.86
N THR A 214 6.21 20.94 -23.50
CA THR A 214 6.57 22.37 -23.40
C THR A 214 6.42 22.89 -21.98
N THR A 215 5.33 22.53 -21.30
CA THR A 215 5.04 22.98 -19.93
C THR A 215 5.95 22.31 -18.91
N MET A 216 6.26 21.04 -19.13
CA MET A 216 6.93 20.18 -18.15
C MET A 216 8.41 19.97 -18.43
N LYS A 217 8.95 20.47 -19.56
CA LYS A 217 10.34 20.23 -20.01
C LYS A 217 11.38 20.45 -18.92
N ASP A 218 11.20 21.49 -18.12
CA ASP A 218 12.16 21.87 -17.08
C ASP A 218 12.01 21.04 -15.80
N ALA A 219 10.93 20.25 -15.69
CA ALA A 219 10.62 19.40 -14.55
C ALA A 219 10.85 17.90 -14.82
N LEU A 220 10.73 17.42 -16.05
CA LEU A 220 10.87 16.00 -16.40
C LEU A 220 12.33 15.55 -16.40
N SER A 221 12.59 14.31 -15.97
CA SER A 221 13.93 13.72 -16.00
C SER A 221 14.50 13.71 -17.43
N PRO A 222 15.83 13.81 -17.60
CA PRO A 222 16.42 13.74 -18.94
C PRO A 222 16.05 12.46 -19.69
N ARG A 223 15.97 11.32 -18.99
CA ARG A 223 15.61 10.01 -19.57
C ARG A 223 14.15 9.99 -20.03
N LEU A 224 13.22 10.52 -19.23
CA LEU A 224 11.82 10.65 -19.64
C LEU A 224 11.66 11.62 -20.81
N ILE A 225 12.39 12.74 -20.83
CA ILE A 225 12.39 13.66 -21.97
C ILE A 225 12.83 12.94 -23.25
N LEU A 226 13.86 12.10 -23.23
CA LEU A 226 14.30 11.32 -24.39
C LEU A 226 13.22 10.35 -24.87
N ILE A 227 12.59 9.63 -23.94
CA ILE A 227 11.50 8.69 -24.23
C ILE A 227 10.32 9.42 -24.89
N LEU A 228 9.91 10.56 -24.33
CA LEU A 228 8.82 11.39 -24.87
C LEU A 228 9.22 12.02 -26.21
N GLN A 229 10.43 12.57 -26.35
CA GLN A 229 10.91 13.17 -27.61
C GLN A 229 10.97 12.16 -28.75
N ARG A 230 11.24 10.89 -28.47
CA ARG A 230 11.16 9.83 -29.47
C ARG A 230 9.74 9.67 -30.03
N TRP A 231 8.70 9.98 -29.26
CA TRP A 231 7.33 10.04 -29.78
C TRP A 231 7.14 11.13 -30.85
N GLN A 232 8.00 12.15 -30.88
CA GLN A 232 7.97 13.22 -31.89
C GLN A 232 8.73 12.89 -33.18
N GLN A 233 9.62 11.91 -33.17
CA GLN A 233 10.51 11.68 -34.31
C GLN A 233 9.72 11.20 -35.54
N HIS A 234 9.75 12.01 -36.60
CA HIS A 234 9.29 11.63 -37.93
C HIS A 234 10.31 10.70 -38.61
N ASN A 235 10.55 9.54 -37.99
CA ASN A 235 11.29 8.46 -38.61
C ASN A 235 10.32 7.49 -39.28
N SER A 236 10.86 6.50 -39.99
CA SER A 236 10.11 5.41 -40.65
C SER A 236 9.24 4.55 -39.71
N PHE A 237 9.30 4.77 -38.39
CA PHE A 237 8.57 4.02 -37.35
C PHE A 237 7.36 4.79 -36.84
N THR A 238 6.18 4.52 -37.41
CA THR A 238 4.93 5.20 -37.02
C THR A 238 4.42 4.79 -35.63
N GLU A 239 4.98 3.74 -35.03
CA GLU A 239 4.56 3.15 -33.76
C GLU A 239 4.73 4.09 -32.55
N PHE A 240 5.65 5.07 -32.64
CA PHE A 240 5.87 6.03 -31.55
C PHE A 240 4.98 7.27 -31.64
N SER A 241 4.21 7.45 -32.72
CA SER A 241 3.37 8.64 -32.89
C SER A 241 2.29 8.72 -31.80
N PRO A 242 2.07 9.88 -31.15
CA PRO A 242 1.02 10.05 -30.16
C PRO A 242 -0.38 9.90 -30.79
N GLU A 243 -1.26 9.15 -30.13
CA GLU A 243 -2.67 9.05 -30.48
C GLU A 243 -3.56 8.99 -29.23
N TRP A 244 -4.85 9.26 -29.41
CA TRP A 244 -5.85 9.10 -28.36
C TRP A 244 -6.24 7.62 -28.27
N LEU A 245 -5.99 6.99 -27.12
CA LEU A 245 -6.39 5.60 -26.81
C LEU A 245 -7.76 5.60 -26.14
N HIS A 246 -8.55 4.58 -26.43
CA HIS A 246 -9.83 4.34 -25.75
C HIS A 246 -9.61 3.37 -24.59
N LYS A 247 -10.07 3.70 -23.36
CA LYS A 247 -10.04 2.73 -22.24
C LYS A 247 -11.11 1.64 -22.40
N ILE A 248 -12.26 1.98 -22.99
CA ILE A 248 -13.31 1.06 -23.42
C ILE A 248 -13.20 0.90 -24.93
N ALA A 249 -12.92 -0.32 -25.39
CA ALA A 249 -12.67 -0.69 -26.78
C ALA A 249 -13.72 -0.15 -27.76
N HIS A 250 -13.32 0.77 -28.63
CA HIS A 250 -14.21 1.32 -29.65
C HIS A 250 -14.70 0.28 -30.67
N SER A 251 -13.93 -0.80 -30.83
CA SER A 251 -14.22 -1.92 -31.73
C SER A 251 -15.28 -2.88 -31.19
N LEU A 252 -15.61 -2.81 -29.89
CA LEU A 252 -16.51 -3.76 -29.22
C LEU A 252 -17.85 -3.13 -28.77
N MET A 253 -17.96 -1.80 -28.69
CA MET A 253 -19.11 -1.09 -28.11
C MET A 253 -20.19 -0.70 -29.12
N PRO A 254 -21.48 -1.04 -28.96
CA PRO A 254 -22.54 -0.62 -29.89
C PRO A 254 -22.77 0.90 -29.80
N ILE A 255 -22.79 1.60 -30.94
CA ILE A 255 -22.92 3.07 -30.99
C ILE A 255 -24.40 3.50 -31.01
N SER A 256 -25.28 2.66 -31.53
CA SER A 256 -26.68 3.02 -31.87
C SER A 256 -27.73 2.79 -30.78
N THR A 257 -27.45 2.02 -29.72
CA THR A 257 -28.49 1.59 -28.75
C THR A 257 -28.53 2.40 -27.45
N ASN A 258 -27.46 3.08 -27.06
CA ASN A 258 -27.44 3.97 -25.90
C ASN A 258 -26.30 5.01 -26.01
N PRO A 259 -26.58 6.32 -25.93
CA PRO A 259 -25.54 7.35 -25.89
C PRO A 259 -24.53 7.17 -24.74
N ALA A 260 -24.93 6.53 -23.63
CA ALA A 260 -24.03 6.20 -22.52
C ALA A 260 -22.96 5.15 -22.89
N TYR A 261 -23.17 4.37 -23.94
CA TYR A 261 -22.23 3.36 -24.44
C TYR A 261 -21.37 3.86 -25.62
N ASN A 262 -21.53 5.11 -26.03
CA ASN A 262 -20.67 5.70 -27.06
C ASN A 262 -19.25 5.86 -26.49
N PRO A 263 -18.24 5.12 -26.97
CA PRO A 263 -16.87 5.21 -26.45
C PRO A 263 -16.19 6.55 -26.79
N GLN A 264 -16.85 7.42 -27.56
CA GLN A 264 -16.29 8.65 -28.11
C GLN A 264 -16.58 9.86 -27.21
N HIS A 265 -16.12 9.80 -25.95
CA HIS A 265 -16.23 10.88 -24.97
C HIS A 265 -14.90 11.08 -24.19
N ALA A 266 -14.65 12.28 -23.67
CA ALA A 266 -13.35 12.64 -23.08
C ALA A 266 -12.90 11.76 -21.89
N ASN A 267 -13.83 11.29 -21.07
CA ASN A 267 -13.52 10.38 -19.95
C ASN A 267 -13.08 8.96 -20.40
N ASN A 268 -13.22 8.63 -21.69
CA ASN A 268 -12.77 7.37 -22.28
C ASN A 268 -11.42 7.49 -23.00
N LEU A 269 -10.92 8.72 -23.20
CA LEU A 269 -9.74 8.97 -24.03
C LEU A 269 -8.55 9.42 -23.19
N ALA A 270 -7.36 8.93 -23.50
CA ALA A 270 -6.09 9.46 -22.98
C ALA A 270 -4.98 9.23 -24.02
N ALA A 271 -3.91 10.03 -23.98
CA ALA A 271 -2.89 10.07 -25.00
C ALA A 271 -1.71 9.12 -24.68
N ALA A 272 -1.29 8.33 -25.66
CA ALA A 272 -0.06 7.53 -25.56
C ALA A 272 0.56 7.34 -26.95
N ALA A 273 1.75 6.76 -27.02
CA ALA A 273 2.29 6.28 -28.27
C ALA A 273 1.41 5.16 -28.86
N LYS A 274 1.25 5.17 -30.19
CA LYS A 274 0.44 4.24 -30.98
C LYS A 274 0.71 2.76 -30.64
N TRP A 275 1.94 2.39 -30.32
CA TRP A 275 2.28 1.00 -29.99
C TRP A 275 1.56 0.48 -28.75
N ALA A 276 1.29 1.33 -27.74
CA ALA A 276 0.57 0.92 -26.54
C ALA A 276 -0.89 0.57 -26.86
N ASN A 277 -1.49 1.23 -27.85
CA ASN A 277 -2.79 0.86 -28.37
C ASN A 277 -2.72 -0.49 -29.12
N THR A 278 -1.69 -0.69 -29.96
CA THR A 278 -1.46 -1.97 -30.64
C THR A 278 -1.34 -3.13 -29.65
N GLU A 279 -0.68 -2.91 -28.51
CA GLU A 279 -0.64 -3.88 -27.41
C GLU A 279 -2.05 -4.22 -26.89
N MET A 280 -2.85 -3.23 -26.50
CA MET A 280 -4.23 -3.44 -26.02
C MET A 280 -5.12 -4.14 -27.06
N MET A 281 -4.96 -3.79 -28.34
CA MET A 281 -5.74 -4.38 -29.43
C MET A 281 -5.58 -5.89 -29.56
N LEU A 282 -4.48 -6.47 -29.06
CA LEU A 282 -4.26 -7.92 -29.11
C LEU A 282 -5.44 -8.66 -28.45
N SER A 283 -5.73 -8.33 -27.19
CA SER A 283 -6.80 -8.96 -26.42
C SER A 283 -8.20 -8.53 -26.87
N GLU A 284 -8.38 -7.26 -27.30
CA GLU A 284 -9.64 -6.79 -27.89
C GLU A 284 -10.01 -7.56 -29.16
N ARG A 285 -9.04 -7.79 -30.05
CA ARG A 285 -9.27 -8.49 -31.33
C ARG A 285 -9.52 -9.97 -31.13
N ILE A 286 -8.86 -10.60 -30.15
CA ILE A 286 -9.17 -11.97 -29.74
C ILE A 286 -10.62 -12.05 -29.27
N ALA A 287 -11.04 -11.16 -28.37
CA ALA A 287 -12.42 -11.14 -27.91
C ALA A 287 -13.42 -10.86 -29.03
N LYS A 288 -13.14 -9.90 -29.90
CA LYS A 288 -13.97 -9.62 -31.08
C LYS A 288 -14.18 -10.87 -31.94
N TRP A 289 -13.10 -11.64 -32.17
CA TRP A 289 -13.15 -12.86 -32.94
C TRP A 289 -14.13 -13.88 -32.36
N PHE A 290 -14.08 -14.10 -31.05
CA PHE A 290 -15.01 -14.99 -30.35
C PHE A 290 -16.44 -14.43 -30.32
N ALA A 291 -16.61 -13.11 -30.13
CA ALA A 291 -17.92 -12.46 -30.13
C ALA A 291 -18.69 -12.65 -31.44
N LEU A 292 -17.99 -12.57 -32.57
CA LEU A 292 -18.58 -12.78 -33.89
C LEU A 292 -18.82 -14.28 -34.19
N ARG A 293 -18.09 -15.14 -33.47
CA ARG A 293 -17.99 -16.62 -33.54
C ARG A 293 -19.14 -17.36 -32.85
N GLU A 294 -19.33 -16.97 -31.61
CA GLU A 294 -19.95 -17.78 -30.58
C GLU A 294 -21.14 -17.00 -30.01
N GLU A 295 -22.35 -17.42 -30.37
CA GLU A 295 -23.61 -16.70 -30.06
C GLU A 295 -23.86 -16.55 -28.54
N GLY A 296 -23.19 -17.37 -27.72
CA GLY A 296 -23.21 -17.31 -26.25
C GLY A 296 -22.00 -16.64 -25.59
N ALA A 297 -21.05 -16.10 -26.35
CA ALA A 297 -19.86 -15.48 -25.79
C ALA A 297 -20.19 -14.22 -24.98
N LYS A 298 -19.68 -14.17 -23.75
CA LYS A 298 -19.65 -12.99 -22.89
C LYS A 298 -18.24 -12.44 -22.79
N ILE A 299 -18.10 -11.14 -22.94
CA ILE A 299 -16.81 -10.46 -22.96
C ILE A 299 -16.80 -9.40 -21.86
N THR A 300 -15.84 -9.47 -20.96
CA THR A 300 -15.59 -8.41 -19.97
C THR A 300 -14.29 -7.70 -20.33
N VAL A 301 -14.32 -6.37 -20.34
CA VAL A 301 -13.15 -5.52 -20.59
C VAL A 301 -12.92 -4.63 -19.36
N ASP A 302 -11.82 -4.86 -18.68
CA ASP A 302 -11.36 -4.07 -17.54
C ASP A 302 -10.13 -3.26 -17.94
N SER A 303 -10.14 -1.96 -17.63
CA SER A 303 -9.09 -1.04 -18.04
C SER A 303 -8.80 -0.02 -16.95
N LEU A 304 -7.52 0.17 -16.65
CA LEU A 304 -7.00 1.19 -15.74
C LEU A 304 -5.82 1.90 -16.40
N PHE A 305 -6.02 3.16 -16.73
CA PHE A 305 -4.96 4.04 -17.22
C PHE A 305 -4.43 4.88 -16.06
N HIS A 306 -3.13 4.78 -15.79
CA HIS A 306 -2.40 5.69 -14.91
C HIS A 306 -1.90 6.86 -15.75
N LEU A 307 -2.33 8.07 -15.42
CA LEU A 307 -1.99 9.26 -16.20
C LEU A 307 -0.72 9.92 -15.67
N LEU A 308 0.17 10.25 -16.59
CA LEU A 308 1.46 10.84 -16.32
C LEU A 308 1.31 12.25 -15.73
N LEU A 309 1.72 12.41 -14.47
CA LEU A 309 1.88 13.70 -13.79
C LEU A 309 0.66 14.63 -13.92
N GLY A 310 -0.55 14.06 -13.80
CA GLY A 310 -1.80 14.80 -13.82
C GLY A 310 -2.24 15.28 -15.21
N SER A 311 -1.54 14.93 -16.27
CA SER A 311 -1.90 15.25 -17.66
C SER A 311 -2.95 14.28 -18.23
N GLU A 312 -3.23 14.36 -19.53
CA GLU A 312 -4.00 13.33 -20.25
C GLU A 312 -3.08 12.28 -20.91
N LEU A 313 -1.75 12.34 -20.72
CA LEU A 313 -0.82 11.32 -21.21
C LEU A 313 -0.84 10.11 -20.29
N ILE A 314 -0.64 8.91 -20.84
CA ILE A 314 -0.65 7.66 -20.09
C ILE A 314 0.78 7.25 -19.74
N GLU A 315 1.00 6.89 -18.48
CA GLU A 315 2.22 6.30 -17.94
C GLU A 315 2.19 4.77 -17.97
N ARG A 316 1.08 4.19 -17.51
CA ARG A 316 0.92 2.73 -17.41
C ARG A 316 -0.53 2.32 -17.69
N ILE A 317 -0.71 1.15 -18.28
CA ILE A 317 -2.02 0.58 -18.60
C ILE A 317 -2.11 -0.81 -17.98
N ASN A 318 -3.11 -1.03 -17.12
CA ASN A 318 -3.55 -2.38 -16.77
C ASN A 318 -4.82 -2.68 -17.56
N PHE A 319 -4.74 -3.64 -18.49
CA PHE A 319 -5.81 -3.98 -19.40
C PHE A 319 -6.09 -5.47 -19.36
N GLN A 320 -7.36 -5.83 -19.20
CA GLN A 320 -7.77 -7.23 -19.10
C GLN A 320 -9.01 -7.44 -19.96
N VAL A 321 -9.02 -8.57 -20.67
CA VAL A 321 -10.17 -8.98 -21.47
C VAL A 321 -10.49 -10.43 -21.14
N THR A 322 -11.70 -10.67 -20.64
CA THR A 322 -12.20 -12.01 -20.34
C THR A 322 -13.17 -12.43 -21.41
N VAL A 323 -12.92 -13.56 -22.06
CA VAL A 323 -13.87 -14.23 -22.95
C VAL A 323 -14.44 -15.42 -22.19
N LYS A 324 -15.76 -15.51 -22.09
CA LYS A 324 -16.47 -16.62 -21.45
C LYS A 324 -17.44 -17.26 -22.44
N ILE A 325 -17.35 -18.58 -22.59
CA ILE A 325 -18.24 -19.40 -23.42
C ILE A 325 -18.68 -20.56 -22.54
N ASP A 326 -19.99 -20.70 -22.34
CA ASP A 326 -20.59 -21.64 -21.39
C ASP A 326 -19.99 -21.55 -19.97
N GLN A 327 -19.36 -22.63 -19.49
CA GLN A 327 -18.70 -22.69 -18.18
C GLN A 327 -17.20 -22.38 -18.23
N ARG A 328 -16.62 -22.20 -19.43
CA ARG A 328 -15.18 -21.93 -19.61
C ARG A 328 -14.93 -20.44 -19.81
N PHE A 329 -13.79 -19.97 -19.34
CA PHE A 329 -13.29 -18.64 -19.62
C PHE A 329 -11.80 -18.65 -19.91
N ILE A 330 -11.39 -17.65 -20.69
CA ILE A 330 -10.01 -17.28 -20.89
C ILE A 330 -9.91 -15.78 -20.63
N GLN A 331 -9.11 -15.40 -19.64
CA GLN A 331 -8.81 -14.01 -19.31
C GLN A 331 -7.40 -13.67 -19.81
N PHE A 332 -7.31 -12.70 -20.70
CA PHE A 332 -6.07 -12.13 -21.22
C PHE A 332 -5.68 -10.93 -20.36
N ILE A 333 -4.47 -10.93 -19.80
CA ILE A 333 -4.00 -9.91 -18.85
C ILE A 333 -2.79 -9.19 -19.44
N GLN A 334 -2.83 -7.86 -19.49
CA GLN A 334 -1.76 -7.00 -19.99
C GLN A 334 -1.45 -5.90 -18.99
N ASP A 335 -0.16 -5.80 -18.64
CA ASP A 335 0.41 -4.71 -17.85
C ASP A 335 1.44 -4.00 -18.73
N ILE A 336 1.06 -2.84 -19.27
CA ILE A 336 1.81 -2.12 -20.30
C ILE A 336 2.43 -0.88 -19.66
N ASP A 337 3.75 -0.90 -19.51
CA ASP A 337 4.54 0.30 -19.22
C ASP A 337 4.69 1.14 -20.50
N VAL A 338 3.89 2.20 -20.61
CA VAL A 338 3.84 3.06 -21.81
C VAL A 338 5.13 3.87 -21.98
N LEU A 339 5.88 4.06 -20.90
CA LEU A 339 7.13 4.81 -20.89
C LEU A 339 8.36 3.91 -21.05
N LYS A 340 8.17 2.63 -21.36
CA LYS A 340 9.26 1.69 -21.60
C LYS A 340 10.26 2.25 -22.62
N GLU A 341 11.55 2.19 -22.27
CA GLU A 341 12.58 2.77 -23.12
C GLU A 341 12.76 1.93 -24.39
N TYR A 342 12.71 0.60 -24.34
CA TYR A 342 12.77 -0.22 -25.55
C TYR A 342 11.57 -1.17 -25.64
N PRO A 343 10.39 -0.70 -26.12
CA PRO A 343 9.21 -1.55 -26.25
C PRO A 343 9.40 -2.58 -27.36
N LEU A 344 8.93 -3.80 -27.11
CA LEU A 344 8.87 -4.85 -28.13
C LEU A 344 7.51 -4.78 -28.81
N PHE A 345 7.50 -4.41 -30.08
CA PHE A 345 6.26 -4.25 -30.83
C PHE A 345 5.60 -5.58 -31.19
N ARG A 346 4.26 -5.63 -31.13
CA ARG A 346 3.49 -6.80 -31.60
C ARG A 346 3.65 -7.02 -33.09
N LYS A 347 3.67 -8.30 -33.44
CA LYS A 347 3.62 -8.79 -34.81
C LYS A 347 2.22 -9.31 -35.12
N THR A 348 1.80 -9.30 -36.40
CA THR A 348 0.48 -9.84 -36.80
C THR A 348 0.36 -11.33 -36.45
N SER A 349 1.46 -12.07 -36.50
CA SER A 349 1.52 -13.47 -36.07
C SER A 349 1.28 -13.70 -34.58
N ASP A 350 1.54 -12.72 -33.70
CA ASP A 350 1.27 -12.86 -32.27
C ASP A 350 -0.25 -12.96 -32.04
N LEU A 351 -1.04 -12.14 -32.74
CA LEU A 351 -2.52 -12.19 -32.71
C LEU A 351 -3.07 -13.50 -33.29
N ALA A 352 -2.56 -13.92 -34.45
CA ALA A 352 -3.02 -15.14 -35.11
C ALA A 352 -2.76 -16.39 -34.24
N GLN A 353 -1.58 -16.49 -33.63
CA GLN A 353 -1.26 -17.58 -32.70
C GLN A 353 -2.13 -17.54 -31.44
N ALA A 354 -2.36 -16.35 -30.86
CA ALA A 354 -3.21 -16.22 -29.66
C ALA A 354 -4.65 -16.66 -29.90
N ILE A 355 -5.24 -16.28 -31.05
CA ILE A 355 -6.58 -16.73 -31.44
C ILE A 355 -6.62 -18.25 -31.61
N ALA A 356 -5.66 -18.83 -32.35
CA ALA A 356 -5.64 -20.27 -32.61
C ALA A 356 -5.50 -21.09 -31.32
N ILE A 357 -4.67 -20.63 -30.38
CA ILE A 357 -4.45 -21.30 -29.09
C ILE A 357 -5.65 -21.14 -28.17
N ALA A 358 -6.24 -19.94 -28.09
CA ALA A 358 -7.48 -19.74 -27.34
C ALA A 358 -8.61 -20.62 -27.87
N ASP A 359 -8.77 -20.74 -29.19
CA ASP A 359 -9.73 -21.64 -29.83
C ASP A 359 -9.43 -23.11 -29.46
N ALA A 360 -8.16 -23.53 -29.53
CA ALA A 360 -7.78 -24.88 -29.15
C ALA A 360 -8.11 -25.21 -27.68
N ILE A 361 -7.93 -24.24 -26.76
CA ILE A 361 -8.29 -24.37 -25.35
C ILE A 361 -9.81 -24.48 -25.18
N PHE A 362 -10.60 -23.59 -25.81
CA PHE A 362 -12.05 -23.66 -25.72
C PHE A 362 -12.62 -24.96 -26.29
N GLN A 363 -12.03 -25.46 -27.38
CA GLN A 363 -12.40 -26.70 -28.07
C GLN A 363 -11.77 -27.96 -27.46
N GLU A 364 -10.99 -27.85 -26.37
CA GLU A 364 -10.33 -28.99 -25.72
C GLU A 364 -9.49 -29.86 -26.69
N LYS A 365 -8.85 -29.23 -27.68
CA LYS A 365 -8.01 -29.96 -28.63
C LYS A 365 -6.81 -30.56 -27.90
N THR A 366 -6.47 -31.81 -28.21
CA THR A 366 -5.25 -32.43 -27.68
C THR A 366 -4.02 -31.62 -28.09
N PRO A 367 -3.12 -31.27 -27.15
CA PRO A 367 -1.85 -30.65 -27.50
C PRO A 367 -1.04 -31.50 -28.47
N ALA A 368 -0.35 -30.84 -29.40
CA ALA A 368 0.58 -31.50 -30.32
C ALA A 368 1.87 -31.94 -29.61
N SER A 369 2.32 -31.15 -28.63
CA SER A 369 3.53 -31.41 -27.86
C SER A 369 3.40 -30.83 -26.44
N ILE A 370 3.90 -31.57 -25.45
CA ILE A 370 4.01 -31.14 -24.06
C ILE A 370 5.44 -31.45 -23.61
N GLN A 371 6.16 -30.45 -23.12
CA GLN A 371 7.56 -30.58 -22.72
C GLN A 371 7.78 -29.96 -21.35
N ARG A 372 8.66 -30.57 -20.55
CA ARG A 372 9.16 -29.93 -19.34
C ARG A 372 10.05 -28.76 -19.74
N VAL A 373 9.84 -27.59 -19.13
CA VAL A 373 10.73 -26.45 -19.30
C VAL A 373 11.81 -26.52 -18.24
N GLU A 374 13.05 -26.67 -18.70
CA GLU A 374 14.20 -26.52 -17.83
C GLU A 374 14.59 -25.05 -17.72
N ILE A 375 14.91 -24.64 -16.51
CA ILE A 375 15.48 -23.32 -16.26
C ILE A 375 16.98 -23.44 -16.51
N VAL A 376 17.44 -22.83 -17.59
CA VAL A 376 18.86 -22.84 -17.94
C VAL A 376 19.49 -21.56 -17.44
N ALA A 377 20.55 -21.72 -16.64
CA ALA A 377 21.45 -20.62 -16.31
C ALA A 377 22.05 -20.04 -17.61
N PRO A 378 22.28 -18.73 -17.70
CA PRO A 378 22.88 -18.11 -18.88
C PRO A 378 24.21 -18.79 -19.24
N ALA A 379 24.52 -18.85 -20.54
CA ALA A 379 25.73 -19.50 -21.03
C ALA A 379 26.96 -18.75 -20.52
N LYS A 380 27.97 -19.50 -20.09
CA LYS A 380 29.17 -18.94 -19.47
C LYS A 380 30.12 -18.40 -20.53
N ASN A 381 30.09 -17.08 -20.73
CA ASN A 381 31.09 -16.38 -21.52
C ASN A 381 32.46 -16.44 -20.79
N PRO A 382 33.56 -16.92 -21.39
CA PRO A 382 34.88 -16.99 -20.76
C PRO A 382 35.46 -15.63 -20.34
N ALA A 383 35.04 -14.54 -21.01
CA ALA A 383 35.36 -13.18 -20.59
C ALA A 383 34.54 -12.77 -19.35
N MET A 384 33.31 -13.25 -19.24
CA MET A 384 32.56 -13.22 -17.98
C MET A 384 33.09 -14.23 -16.98
N GLU A 385 33.84 -15.28 -17.31
CA GLU A 385 34.37 -16.21 -16.29
C GLU A 385 35.54 -15.57 -15.53
N ALA A 386 36.24 -14.61 -16.14
CA ALA A 386 37.17 -13.70 -15.45
C ALA A 386 36.43 -12.65 -14.59
N LEU A 387 35.30 -12.11 -15.07
CA LEU A 387 34.46 -11.17 -14.30
C LEU A 387 33.55 -11.85 -13.26
N ALA A 388 33.18 -13.11 -13.46
CA ALA A 388 32.27 -13.93 -12.65
C ALA A 388 33.06 -14.79 -11.66
N SER A 389 34.34 -15.06 -11.87
CA SER A 389 35.21 -15.41 -10.75
C SER A 389 35.45 -14.21 -9.83
N GLN A 390 35.24 -12.98 -10.30
CA GLN A 390 35.15 -11.77 -9.46
C GLN A 390 33.73 -11.51 -8.91
N GLU A 391 32.64 -11.81 -9.64
CA GLU A 391 31.23 -11.60 -9.22
C GLU A 391 30.59 -12.77 -8.45
N THR A 392 31.05 -14.01 -8.62
CA THR A 392 30.64 -15.16 -7.78
C THR A 392 31.21 -15.02 -6.37
N ILE A 393 32.36 -14.34 -6.22
CA ILE A 393 32.86 -13.88 -4.91
C ILE A 393 31.99 -12.74 -4.35
N LYS A 394 31.18 -12.03 -5.16
CA LYS A 394 30.25 -10.96 -4.72
C LYS A 394 28.91 -11.47 -4.26
N HIS A 395 28.32 -12.42 -4.98
CA HIS A 395 27.00 -12.96 -4.61
C HIS A 395 27.06 -14.12 -3.61
N GLN A 396 28.19 -14.83 -3.50
CA GLN A 396 28.35 -15.89 -2.50
C GLN A 396 28.72 -15.35 -1.11
N VAL A 397 29.11 -14.07 -1.02
CA VAL A 397 29.35 -13.39 0.26
C VAL A 397 28.08 -12.69 0.79
N LEU A 398 27.10 -12.42 -0.07
CA LEU A 398 25.84 -11.75 0.30
C LEU A 398 24.71 -12.69 0.77
N CYS A 399 24.90 -14.00 0.69
CA CYS A 399 23.93 -14.99 1.21
C CYS A 399 24.59 -16.15 1.99
N GLN A 400 25.81 -15.94 2.50
CA GLN A 400 26.44 -16.87 3.45
C GLN A 400 26.72 -16.19 4.79
N SER A 401 25.65 -15.78 5.45
CA SER A 401 25.52 -15.92 6.92
C SER A 401 24.09 -15.58 7.36
N ALA A 402 23.12 -16.33 6.81
CA ALA A 402 21.86 -16.62 7.48
C ALA A 402 21.24 -17.91 6.89
N ASN A 403 22.06 -18.95 6.67
CA ASN A 403 21.52 -20.30 6.82
C ASN A 403 21.34 -20.52 8.33
N VAL A 404 20.30 -19.93 8.90
CA VAL A 404 19.52 -20.71 9.83
C VAL A 404 19.09 -21.91 9.00
N PHE A 405 19.53 -23.11 9.37
CA PHE A 405 19.10 -24.34 8.74
C PHE A 405 17.59 -24.47 8.98
N VAL A 406 16.78 -23.79 8.16
CA VAL A 406 15.32 -23.92 8.21
C VAL A 406 15.03 -25.31 7.69
N SER A 407 14.67 -26.20 8.60
CA SER A 407 14.30 -27.56 8.23
C SER A 407 13.13 -27.51 7.23
N PRO A 408 12.99 -28.46 6.28
CA PRO A 408 11.83 -28.51 5.40
C PRO A 408 10.49 -28.47 6.16
N SER A 409 10.44 -29.05 7.37
CA SER A 409 9.31 -28.97 8.29
C SER A 409 9.00 -27.55 8.78
N GLU A 410 10.03 -26.77 9.10
CA GLU A 410 9.89 -25.38 9.55
C GLU A 410 9.47 -24.45 8.42
N ALA A 411 10.04 -24.62 7.22
CA ALA A 411 9.64 -23.86 6.03
C ALA A 411 8.18 -24.13 5.64
N ASN A 412 7.75 -25.40 5.71
CA ASN A 412 6.36 -25.79 5.46
C ASN A 412 5.41 -25.24 6.53
N ALA A 413 5.76 -25.31 7.82
CA ALA A 413 4.98 -24.73 8.90
C ALA A 413 4.85 -23.20 8.77
N PHE A 414 5.93 -22.52 8.41
CA PHE A 414 5.92 -21.08 8.11
C PHE A 414 4.96 -20.76 6.96
N HIS A 415 5.04 -21.48 5.83
CA HIS A 415 4.15 -21.26 4.69
C HIS A 415 2.68 -21.53 5.04
N LEU A 416 2.41 -22.63 5.75
CA LEU A 416 1.04 -23.01 6.16
C LEU A 416 0.41 -21.92 7.04
N LEU A 417 1.08 -21.49 8.11
CA LEU A 417 0.53 -20.48 9.00
C LEU A 417 0.51 -19.08 8.37
N SER A 418 1.50 -18.72 7.55
CA SER A 418 1.54 -17.40 6.90
C SER A 418 0.45 -17.22 5.83
N SER A 419 -0.05 -18.32 5.27
CA SER A 419 -1.17 -18.31 4.33
C SER A 419 -2.53 -18.51 5.02
N HIS A 420 -2.53 -18.86 6.32
CA HIS A 420 -3.74 -19.07 7.09
C HIS A 420 -4.38 -17.72 7.47
N PRO A 421 -5.70 -17.55 7.30
CA PRO A 421 -6.36 -16.26 7.58
C PRO A 421 -6.27 -15.85 9.06
N ASP A 422 -6.16 -16.80 9.98
CA ASP A 422 -6.17 -16.53 11.44
C ASP A 422 -4.79 -16.24 12.04
N PHE A 423 -3.72 -16.24 11.26
CA PHE A 423 -2.37 -16.02 11.78
C PHE A 423 -1.60 -14.98 10.97
N LYS A 424 -0.81 -14.17 11.67
CA LYS A 424 0.30 -13.40 11.09
C LYS A 424 1.58 -13.91 11.71
N VAL A 425 2.41 -14.55 10.90
CA VAL A 425 3.72 -15.06 11.33
C VAL A 425 4.77 -14.01 11.01
N CYS A 426 5.48 -13.54 12.03
CA CYS A 426 6.59 -12.61 11.89
C CYS A 426 7.92 -13.30 12.14
N ARG A 427 8.96 -12.91 11.40
CA ARG A 427 10.34 -13.38 11.60
C ARG A 427 11.12 -12.44 12.50
N GLN A 428 12.12 -12.95 13.22
CA GLN A 428 13.08 -12.07 13.90
C GLN A 428 13.96 -11.34 12.89
N VAL A 429 14.16 -10.02 13.11
CA VAL A 429 15.15 -9.23 12.37
C VAL A 429 16.53 -9.86 12.55
N GLN A 430 17.26 -10.03 11.46
CA GLN A 430 18.58 -10.65 11.48
C GLN A 430 19.63 -9.59 11.85
N GLU A 431 20.36 -9.81 12.96
CA GLU A 431 21.39 -8.89 13.48
C GLU A 431 22.81 -9.31 13.05
N HIS A 432 22.99 -9.70 11.79
CA HIS A 432 24.25 -10.27 11.31
C HIS A 432 24.76 -9.52 10.07
N PRO A 433 26.05 -9.12 10.04
CA PRO A 433 26.64 -8.46 8.89
C PRO A 433 26.53 -9.32 7.65
N ILE A 434 25.86 -8.80 6.63
CA ILE A 434 25.91 -9.39 5.31
C ILE A 434 27.12 -8.79 4.60
N GLY A 435 28.18 -9.59 4.50
CA GLY A 435 29.36 -9.19 3.74
C GLY A 435 29.00 -9.00 2.28
N PHE A 436 29.73 -8.15 1.57
CA PHE A 436 29.61 -8.04 0.13
C PHE A 436 30.98 -7.79 -0.46
N THR A 437 31.20 -8.27 -1.67
CA THR A 437 32.29 -7.77 -2.49
C THR A 437 31.66 -7.00 -3.66
N THR A 438 32.30 -5.92 -4.09
CA THR A 438 31.88 -5.20 -5.29
C THR A 438 33.09 -4.51 -5.93
N GLU A 439 33.11 -4.48 -7.26
CA GLU A 439 34.09 -3.70 -8.04
C GLU A 439 33.45 -2.42 -8.59
N GLU A 440 32.13 -2.31 -8.50
CA GLU A 440 31.43 -1.08 -8.81
C GLU A 440 31.67 -0.05 -7.70
N PRO A 441 31.76 1.25 -8.04
CA PRO A 441 31.83 2.29 -7.04
C PRO A 441 30.59 2.25 -6.13
N TYR A 442 30.82 2.12 -4.83
CA TYR A 442 29.77 2.20 -3.82
C TYR A 442 29.92 3.47 -2.97
N SER A 443 28.80 3.88 -2.39
CA SER A 443 28.74 4.90 -1.35
C SER A 443 28.50 4.24 0.00
N VAL A 444 28.81 4.96 1.08
CA VAL A 444 28.61 4.47 2.45
C VAL A 444 27.58 5.35 3.13
N ALA A 445 26.67 4.75 3.88
CA ALA A 445 25.80 5.43 4.82
C ALA A 445 25.94 4.76 6.19
N CYS A 446 25.60 5.49 7.25
CA CYS A 446 25.59 4.97 8.60
C CYS A 446 24.19 5.08 9.17
N ILE A 447 23.69 4.01 9.78
CA ILE A 447 22.54 4.08 10.68
C ILE A 447 23.07 4.31 12.07
N ILE A 448 22.49 5.26 12.81
CA ILE A 448 22.84 5.55 14.19
C ILE A 448 21.56 5.61 15.02
N ASP A 449 21.63 5.06 16.22
CA ASP A 449 20.62 5.15 17.26
C ASP A 449 21.33 5.37 18.60
N VAL A 450 20.71 6.16 19.49
CA VAL A 450 21.22 6.43 20.84
C VAL A 450 20.17 6.18 21.91
N GLU A 451 20.59 5.54 22.99
CA GLU A 451 19.82 5.51 24.23
C GLU A 451 20.39 6.57 25.19
N THR A 452 19.51 7.25 25.92
CA THR A 452 19.88 8.43 26.72
C THR A 452 19.25 8.39 28.12
N THR A 453 19.75 9.20 29.04
CA THR A 453 19.16 9.36 30.39
C THR A 453 17.79 10.06 30.39
N GLY A 454 17.39 10.65 29.26
CA GLY A 454 16.17 11.44 29.12
C GLY A 454 16.03 12.10 27.75
N LEU A 455 15.04 12.97 27.59
CA LEU A 455 14.65 13.52 26.28
C LEU A 455 15.35 14.82 25.87
N HIS A 456 16.14 15.43 26.76
CA HIS A 456 16.64 16.80 26.62
C HIS A 456 18.16 16.82 26.44
N PRO A 457 18.68 17.06 25.22
CA PRO A 457 20.11 17.03 24.94
C PRO A 457 20.90 18.16 25.61
N GLU A 458 20.27 19.10 26.29
CA GLU A 458 20.96 20.09 27.12
C GLU A 458 21.39 19.47 28.47
N THR A 459 20.51 18.67 29.07
CA THR A 459 20.67 18.13 30.43
C THR A 459 21.02 16.65 30.45
N ASP A 460 20.49 15.88 29.49
CA ASP A 460 20.62 14.42 29.43
C ASP A 460 21.90 13.97 28.72
N GLU A 461 22.27 12.72 28.95
CA GLU A 461 23.53 12.11 28.47
C GLU A 461 23.25 10.86 27.61
N ILE A 462 24.17 10.57 26.69
CA ILE A 462 24.15 9.33 25.90
C ILE A 462 24.68 8.19 26.77
N VAL A 463 23.93 7.08 26.84
CA VAL A 463 24.25 5.89 27.66
C VAL A 463 24.47 4.63 26.83
N GLU A 464 23.91 4.56 25.61
CA GLU A 464 24.28 3.58 24.59
C GLU A 464 24.34 4.30 23.24
N LEU A 465 25.30 3.94 22.40
CA LEU A 465 25.38 4.39 21.01
C LEU A 465 25.70 3.20 20.11
N ALA A 466 24.89 3.03 19.08
CA ALA A 466 25.12 2.06 18.03
C ALA A 466 25.32 2.72 16.68
N VAL A 467 26.15 2.10 15.84
CA VAL A 467 26.39 2.51 14.46
C VAL A 467 26.40 1.27 13.58
N ILE A 468 25.65 1.28 12.49
CA ILE A 468 25.81 0.33 11.38
C ILE A 468 26.29 1.11 10.16
N SER A 469 27.54 0.90 9.77
CA SER A 469 28.06 1.39 8.49
C SER A 469 27.76 0.36 7.41
N PHE A 470 27.09 0.78 6.34
CA PHE A 470 26.75 -0.11 5.23
C PHE A 470 27.05 0.57 3.90
N ALA A 471 27.41 -0.26 2.93
CA ALA A 471 27.61 0.18 1.57
C ALA A 471 26.31 0.10 0.79
N TYR A 472 26.15 1.03 -0.13
CA TYR A 472 25.03 1.04 -1.07
C TYR A 472 25.47 1.58 -2.43
N SER A 473 24.78 1.16 -3.48
CA SER A 473 24.89 1.72 -4.82
C SER A 473 23.56 2.35 -5.22
N LYS A 474 23.60 3.38 -6.07
CA LYS A 474 22.37 3.96 -6.66
C LYS A 474 21.60 2.96 -7.52
N THR A 475 22.27 1.94 -8.06
CA THR A 475 21.70 0.98 -9.01
C THR A 475 21.22 -0.31 -8.33
N LYS A 476 21.96 -0.76 -7.30
CA LYS A 476 21.78 -2.04 -6.61
C LYS A 476 21.22 -1.90 -5.19
N GLY A 477 20.97 -0.68 -4.71
CA GLY A 477 20.49 -0.43 -3.34
C GLY A 477 21.55 -0.78 -2.29
N ILE A 478 21.12 -1.29 -1.14
CA ILE A 478 22.01 -1.71 -0.05
C ILE A 478 22.82 -2.91 -0.50
N LEU A 479 24.15 -2.76 -0.48
CA LEU A 479 25.07 -3.81 -0.88
C LEU A 479 25.49 -4.69 0.27
N GLY A 480 25.61 -4.16 1.49
CA GLY A 480 25.98 -4.96 2.66
C GLY A 480 26.61 -4.13 3.77
N VAL A 481 26.82 -4.75 4.94
CA VAL A 481 27.32 -4.08 6.14
C VAL A 481 28.84 -4.10 6.15
N LEU A 482 29.44 -2.90 6.27
CA LEU A 482 30.88 -2.69 6.33
C LEU A 482 31.44 -2.84 7.74
N GLY A 483 30.63 -2.51 8.75
CA GLY A 483 31.03 -2.61 10.14
C GLY A 483 29.94 -2.11 11.07
N THR A 484 29.94 -2.65 12.27
CA THR A 484 29.04 -2.22 13.34
C THR A 484 29.85 -1.76 14.54
N TYR A 485 29.25 -0.90 15.34
CA TYR A 485 29.74 -0.50 16.65
C TYR A 485 28.55 -0.47 17.61
N ASN A 486 28.75 -0.96 18.83
CA ASN A 486 27.83 -0.74 19.95
C ASN A 486 28.66 -0.47 21.19
N GLY A 487 28.35 0.61 21.90
CA GLY A 487 29.10 1.00 23.09
C GLY A 487 28.22 1.62 24.15
N LEU A 488 28.39 1.16 25.38
CA LEU A 488 27.80 1.75 26.57
C LEU A 488 28.65 2.93 27.06
N ASN A 489 28.01 3.86 27.74
CA ASN A 489 28.66 5.02 28.34
C ASN A 489 28.08 5.30 29.72
N GLU A 490 28.94 5.38 30.72
CA GLU A 490 28.54 5.78 32.07
C GLU A 490 28.12 7.26 32.09
N PRO A 491 26.88 7.58 32.45
CA PRO A 491 26.45 8.96 32.67
C PRO A 491 26.96 9.48 34.02
N GLN A 492 26.96 10.80 34.20
CA GLN A 492 27.30 11.44 35.47
C GLN A 492 26.25 11.19 36.56
N SER A 493 25.00 11.03 36.16
CA SER A 493 23.87 10.72 37.05
C SER A 493 23.32 9.33 36.73
N ALA A 494 22.96 8.58 37.77
CA ALA A 494 22.32 7.28 37.60
C ALA A 494 21.06 7.37 36.74
N LEU A 495 20.84 6.38 35.87
CA LEU A 495 19.58 6.26 35.15
C LEU A 495 18.43 6.17 36.15
N SER A 496 17.34 6.83 35.80
CA SER A 496 16.07 6.61 36.46
C SER A 496 15.59 5.17 36.24
N GLU A 497 14.75 4.69 37.16
CA GLU A 497 14.12 3.39 37.05
C GLU A 497 13.29 3.29 35.76
N GLU A 498 12.60 4.37 35.38
CA GLU A 498 11.80 4.45 34.15
C GLU A 498 12.64 4.21 32.88
N VAL A 499 13.79 4.88 32.76
CA VAL A 499 14.68 4.72 31.60
C VAL A 499 15.33 3.34 31.61
N SER A 500 15.80 2.86 32.77
CA SER A 500 16.40 1.52 32.89
C SER A 500 15.41 0.42 32.50
N LEU A 501 14.13 0.61 32.84
CA LEU A 501 13.04 -0.30 32.49
C LEU A 501 12.61 -0.21 31.02
N LEU A 502 12.85 0.93 30.35
CA LEU A 502 12.57 1.13 28.94
C LEU A 502 13.67 0.51 28.06
N THR A 503 14.93 0.83 28.36
CA THR A 503 16.10 0.41 27.55
C THR A 503 16.62 -0.97 27.94
N GLY A 504 16.24 -1.47 29.12
CA GLY A 504 16.81 -2.67 29.72
C GLY A 504 18.26 -2.50 30.16
N ILE A 505 18.78 -1.28 30.17
CA ILE A 505 20.15 -0.94 30.60
C ILE A 505 20.12 -0.59 32.09
N THR A 506 20.98 -1.24 32.86
CA THR A 506 21.12 -1.03 34.30
C THR A 506 22.31 -0.13 34.62
N ASN A 507 22.25 0.58 35.76
CA ASN A 507 23.38 1.40 36.22
C ASN A 507 24.66 0.57 36.41
N GLU A 508 24.51 -0.70 36.81
CA GLU A 508 25.60 -1.65 36.97
C GLU A 508 26.27 -2.00 35.64
N GLN A 509 25.51 -2.11 34.54
CA GLN A 509 26.07 -2.35 33.20
C GLN A 509 26.84 -1.15 32.66
N LEU A 510 26.48 0.07 33.09
CA LEU A 510 27.11 1.31 32.64
C LEU A 510 28.39 1.64 33.42
N ALA A 511 28.55 1.12 34.63
CA ALA A 511 29.68 1.43 35.50
C ALA A 511 31.03 1.19 34.78
N GLY A 512 31.85 2.25 34.69
CA GLY A 512 33.15 2.22 34.03
C GLY A 512 33.15 2.11 32.50
N GLN A 513 31.99 2.04 31.84
CA GLN A 513 31.90 1.95 30.38
C GLN A 513 32.15 3.31 29.72
N ARG A 514 32.87 3.32 28.59
CA ARG A 514 33.09 4.52 27.78
C ARG A 514 33.02 4.17 26.30
N ILE A 515 32.36 5.02 25.53
CA ILE A 515 32.32 4.89 24.07
C ILE A 515 33.71 5.17 23.47
N ASP A 516 34.20 4.26 22.61
CA ASP A 516 35.36 4.50 21.76
C ASP A 516 34.96 5.40 20.58
N TRP A 517 35.09 6.70 20.80
CA TRP A 517 34.79 7.72 19.79
C TRP A 517 35.72 7.65 18.57
N HIS A 518 36.91 7.08 18.68
CA HIS A 518 37.77 6.86 17.51
C HIS A 518 37.22 5.73 16.63
N ALA A 519 36.66 4.68 17.21
CA ALA A 519 35.95 3.65 16.46
C ALA A 519 34.72 4.21 15.73
N VAL A 520 33.89 5.00 16.42
CA VAL A 520 32.73 5.69 15.82
C VAL A 520 33.16 6.58 14.66
N SER A 521 34.22 7.38 14.85
CA SER A 521 34.77 8.28 13.84
C SER A 521 35.23 7.54 12.57
N ARG A 522 35.86 6.35 12.72
CA ARG A 522 36.28 5.52 11.58
C ARG A 522 35.09 5.08 10.73
N LEU A 523 33.98 4.65 11.36
CA LEU A 523 32.76 4.25 10.63
C LEU A 523 32.10 5.44 9.91
N LEU A 524 32.09 6.62 10.52
CA LEU A 524 31.51 7.84 9.95
C LEU A 524 32.32 8.44 8.79
N THR A 525 33.63 8.19 8.73
CA THR A 525 34.56 8.93 7.85
C THR A 525 34.17 8.92 6.37
N ARG A 526 33.60 7.81 5.87
CA ARG A 526 33.16 7.68 4.47
C ARG A 526 31.66 7.89 4.27
N SER A 527 30.93 8.17 5.34
CA SER A 527 29.49 8.20 5.32
C SER A 527 28.97 9.43 4.58
N LYS A 528 28.07 9.22 3.63
CA LYS A 528 27.35 10.27 2.93
C LYS A 528 26.08 10.71 3.65
N TYR A 529 25.51 9.84 4.49
CA TYR A 529 24.33 10.14 5.30
C TYR A 529 24.44 9.50 6.67
N ILE A 530 23.83 10.13 7.66
CA ILE A 530 23.50 9.51 8.93
C ILE A 530 22.00 9.27 8.93
N ILE A 531 21.58 8.02 9.09
CA ILE A 531 20.18 7.60 9.06
C ILE A 531 19.76 7.25 10.48
N CYS A 532 18.66 7.82 10.95
CA CYS A 532 18.10 7.49 12.27
C CYS A 532 16.58 7.33 12.17
N HIS A 533 15.99 6.50 13.02
CA HIS A 533 14.54 6.46 13.16
C HIS A 533 14.10 7.51 14.18
N ASN A 534 13.62 8.67 13.71
CA ASN A 534 13.38 9.90 14.49
C ASN A 534 14.61 10.81 14.65
N ALA A 535 15.37 11.03 13.58
CA ALA A 535 16.65 11.76 13.57
C ALA A 535 16.70 13.12 14.26
N GLN A 536 15.57 13.82 14.46
CA GLN A 536 15.54 15.04 15.27
C GLN A 536 16.07 14.80 16.71
N PHE A 537 15.82 13.61 17.25
CA PHE A 537 16.28 13.20 18.57
C PHE A 537 17.77 12.90 18.57
N ASP A 538 18.19 11.89 17.80
CA ASP A 538 19.56 11.38 17.77
C ASP A 538 20.56 12.45 17.35
N SER A 539 20.22 13.23 16.30
CA SER A 539 21.10 14.29 15.81
C SER A 539 21.37 15.37 16.85
N ALA A 540 20.39 15.69 17.72
CA ALA A 540 20.56 16.70 18.74
C ALA A 540 21.56 16.25 19.82
N PHE A 541 21.49 14.98 20.23
CA PHE A 541 22.48 14.37 21.13
C PHE A 541 23.85 14.26 20.47
N LEU A 542 23.92 13.80 19.21
CA LEU A 542 25.19 13.70 18.48
C LEU A 542 25.88 15.06 18.32
N LEU A 543 25.13 16.14 18.09
CA LEU A 543 25.67 17.48 17.89
C LEU A 543 26.10 18.19 19.19
N GLN A 544 25.59 17.76 20.36
CA GLN A 544 25.81 18.44 21.64
C GLN A 544 26.62 17.61 22.65
N LYS A 545 26.45 16.29 22.67
CA LYS A 545 26.93 15.39 23.73
C LYS A 545 28.07 14.47 23.31
N THR A 546 28.56 14.57 22.07
CA THR A 546 29.74 13.82 21.60
C THR A 546 31.00 14.69 21.63
N PRO A 547 32.22 14.11 21.59
CA PRO A 547 33.45 14.90 21.50
C PRO A 547 33.53 15.74 20.22
N ALA A 548 34.32 16.82 20.26
CA ALA A 548 34.48 17.77 19.14
C ALA A 548 34.75 17.09 17.79
N LEU A 549 35.58 16.04 17.78
CA LEU A 549 35.86 15.21 16.59
C LEU A 549 34.57 14.71 15.91
N ILE A 550 33.65 14.13 16.70
CA ILE A 550 32.41 13.56 16.19
C ILE A 550 31.44 14.69 15.81
N GLN A 551 31.29 15.70 16.66
CA GLN A 551 30.44 16.87 16.35
C GLN A 551 30.81 17.51 15.02
N GLU A 552 32.10 17.69 14.74
CA GLU A 552 32.58 18.25 13.48
C GLU A 552 32.30 17.35 12.27
N GLN A 553 32.36 16.02 12.43
CA GLN A 553 32.01 15.08 11.37
C GLN A 553 30.52 15.06 11.09
N VAL A 554 29.69 14.89 12.12
CA VAL A 554 28.22 14.79 11.95
C VAL A 554 27.60 16.11 11.46
N ARG A 555 28.19 17.28 11.77
CA ARG A 555 27.76 18.57 11.19
C ARG A 555 27.93 18.64 9.66
N LYS A 556 28.84 17.84 9.10
CA LYS A 556 29.15 17.83 7.67
C LYS A 556 28.38 16.75 6.91
N ILE A 557 27.75 15.81 7.62
CA ILE A 557 27.03 14.68 7.04
C ILE A 557 25.52 14.94 7.18
N PRO A 558 24.74 14.93 6.08
CA PRO A 558 23.29 15.06 6.15
C PRO A 558 22.63 13.96 6.99
N PHE A 559 21.66 14.35 7.81
CA PHE A 559 20.79 13.42 8.53
C PHE A 559 19.56 13.06 7.70
N ALA A 560 19.19 11.79 7.73
CA ALA A 560 17.99 11.24 7.11
C ALA A 560 17.13 10.56 8.20
N CYS A 561 15.82 10.80 8.17
CA CYS A 561 14.90 10.36 9.19
C CYS A 561 13.91 9.33 8.65
N THR A 562 14.07 8.05 9.01
CA THR A 562 13.14 7.01 8.51
C THR A 562 11.70 7.18 9.02
N LYS A 563 11.47 8.02 10.03
CA LYS A 563 10.13 8.33 10.54
C LYS A 563 9.42 9.45 9.78
N MET A 564 10.18 10.44 9.27
CA MET A 564 9.63 11.68 8.71
C MET A 564 9.86 11.83 7.21
N ASP A 565 10.96 11.29 6.71
CA ASP A 565 11.40 11.44 5.32
C ASP A 565 10.84 10.33 4.42
N ILE A 566 9.97 9.48 4.96
CA ILE A 566 9.28 8.42 4.24
C ILE A 566 7.77 8.61 4.40
N ASN A 567 7.04 8.60 3.30
CA ASN A 567 5.59 8.60 3.29
C ASN A 567 5.05 7.18 3.60
N TRP A 568 5.03 6.84 4.89
CA TRP A 568 4.45 5.57 5.36
C TRP A 568 2.94 5.48 5.09
N PHE A 569 2.24 6.62 5.02
CA PHE A 569 0.80 6.64 4.77
C PHE A 569 0.44 6.15 3.36
N SER A 570 1.20 6.55 2.34
CA SER A 570 1.00 6.03 0.97
C SER A 570 1.28 4.54 0.83
N ARG A 571 1.95 3.94 1.82
CA ARG A 571 2.24 2.50 1.93
C ARG A 571 1.23 1.77 2.80
N GLY A 572 0.12 2.42 3.17
CA GLY A 572 -0.94 1.82 3.97
C GLY A 572 -0.64 1.74 5.48
N VAL A 573 0.42 2.41 5.96
CA VAL A 573 0.80 2.39 7.38
C VAL A 573 0.60 3.75 8.03
N GLN A 574 -0.27 3.81 9.03
CA GLN A 574 -0.57 5.05 9.76
C GLN A 574 0.33 5.26 10.98
N ILE A 575 0.75 4.18 11.65
CA ILE A 575 1.63 4.22 12.81
C ILE A 575 3.09 4.15 12.34
N ARG A 576 3.90 5.12 12.75
CA ARG A 576 5.29 5.27 12.31
C ARG A 576 6.31 4.89 13.36
N LYS A 577 5.95 4.02 14.31
CA LYS A 577 6.91 3.47 15.27
C LYS A 577 7.70 2.33 14.64
N LEU A 578 9.00 2.23 14.96
CA LEU A 578 9.92 1.29 14.33
C LEU A 578 9.51 -0.18 14.51
N ASP A 579 9.06 -0.54 15.71
CA ASP A 579 8.50 -1.85 16.07
C ASP A 579 7.28 -2.20 15.20
N TYR A 580 6.34 -1.27 15.08
CA TYR A 580 5.12 -1.48 14.29
C TYR A 580 5.40 -1.50 12.78
N LEU A 581 6.33 -0.69 12.29
CA LEU A 581 6.75 -0.70 10.89
C LEU A 581 7.37 -2.05 10.52
N ASN A 582 8.26 -2.59 11.36
CA ASN A 582 8.82 -3.92 11.15
C ASN A 582 7.73 -5.00 11.23
N PHE A 583 6.81 -4.90 12.19
CA PHE A 583 5.66 -5.80 12.28
C PHE A 583 4.80 -5.76 11.02
N HIS A 584 4.58 -4.58 10.44
CA HIS A 584 3.85 -4.43 9.19
C HIS A 584 4.52 -5.25 8.07
N LEU A 585 5.85 -5.17 7.95
CA LEU A 585 6.66 -5.95 7.00
C LEU A 585 6.81 -7.45 7.34
N GLY A 586 6.23 -7.92 8.44
CA GLY A 586 6.34 -9.32 8.85
C GLY A 586 7.58 -9.64 9.68
N TYR A 587 8.14 -8.64 10.37
CA TYR A 587 9.31 -8.78 11.23
C TYR A 587 9.05 -8.33 12.67
N VAL A 588 9.79 -8.89 13.61
CA VAL A 588 9.82 -8.49 15.01
C VAL A 588 11.27 -8.41 15.48
N TYR A 589 11.52 -7.62 16.52
CA TYR A 589 12.83 -7.50 17.14
C TYR A 589 12.68 -7.02 18.58
N ASN A 590 13.78 -6.97 19.33
CA ASN A 590 13.80 -6.41 20.67
C ASN A 590 14.04 -4.89 20.59
N ALA A 591 12.97 -4.11 20.73
CA ALA A 591 13.03 -2.64 20.70
C ALA A 591 13.74 -2.06 21.93
N HIS A 592 14.24 -0.83 21.82
CA HIS A 592 14.89 -0.07 22.89
C HIS A 592 16.28 -0.58 23.26
N ARG A 593 17.01 -1.05 22.25
CA ARG A 593 18.44 -1.34 22.31
C ARG A 593 19.05 -0.77 21.05
N ALA A 594 20.03 0.12 21.19
CA ALA A 594 20.48 0.97 20.09
C ALA A 594 20.90 0.15 18.85
N LEU A 595 21.62 -0.97 19.05
CA LEU A 595 22.05 -1.81 17.93
C LEU A 595 20.87 -2.56 17.28
N GLY A 596 19.92 -3.05 18.08
CA GLY A 596 18.70 -3.70 17.59
C GLY A 596 17.84 -2.73 16.77
N ASP A 597 17.69 -1.49 17.24
CA ASP A 597 16.98 -0.43 16.51
C ASP A 597 17.72 -0.01 15.22
N CYS A 598 19.04 -0.05 15.20
CA CYS A 598 19.81 0.12 13.96
C CYS A 598 19.54 -1.00 12.95
N TRP A 599 19.52 -2.26 13.38
CA TRP A 599 19.21 -3.41 12.52
C TRP A 599 17.76 -3.39 12.03
N ALA A 600 16.82 -3.06 12.91
CA ALA A 600 15.41 -2.89 12.56
C ALA A 600 15.22 -1.76 11.55
N THR A 601 15.99 -0.66 11.68
CA THR A 601 16.01 0.42 10.69
C THR A 601 16.56 -0.08 9.36
N LEU A 602 17.69 -0.80 9.35
CA LEU A 602 18.26 -1.38 8.13
C LEU A 602 17.27 -2.34 7.46
N ASN A 603 16.56 -3.14 8.25
CA ASN A 603 15.56 -4.09 7.78
C ASN A 603 14.42 -3.38 7.02
N LEU A 604 13.94 -2.22 7.51
CA LEU A 604 12.98 -1.40 6.77
C LEU A 604 13.52 -0.96 5.41
N LEU A 605 14.76 -0.46 5.38
CA LEU A 605 15.39 0.04 4.15
C LEU A 605 15.66 -1.06 3.12
N ALA A 606 15.95 -2.27 3.59
CA ALA A 606 16.29 -3.40 2.74
C ALA A 606 15.05 -4.17 2.21
N ASN A 607 13.96 -4.22 2.98
CA ASN A 607 12.82 -5.08 2.66
C ASN A 607 11.60 -4.32 2.10
N GLU A 608 11.51 -3.00 2.26
CA GLU A 608 10.42 -2.20 1.70
C GLU A 608 10.87 -1.46 0.44
N ALA A 609 10.24 -1.79 -0.69
CA ALA A 609 10.65 -1.27 -1.99
C ALA A 609 10.53 0.27 -2.07
N GLY A 610 11.59 0.91 -2.57
CA GLY A 610 11.65 2.36 -2.79
C GLY A 610 11.75 3.20 -1.51
N VAL A 611 11.74 2.60 -0.31
CA VAL A 611 11.90 3.33 0.95
C VAL A 611 13.28 3.94 1.10
N PHE A 612 14.33 3.19 0.76
CA PHE A 612 15.69 3.70 0.85
C PHE A 612 15.94 4.84 -0.14
N ASP A 613 15.42 4.74 -1.36
CA ASP A 613 15.54 5.78 -2.39
C ASP A 613 14.78 7.06 -1.99
N GLU A 614 13.55 6.92 -1.48
CA GLU A 614 12.76 8.05 -0.97
C GLU A 614 13.46 8.74 0.21
N LEU A 615 14.01 7.96 1.14
CA LEU A 615 14.77 8.46 2.28
C LEU A 615 15.97 9.30 1.82
N LEU A 616 16.79 8.77 0.93
CA LEU A 616 17.98 9.48 0.42
C LEU A 616 17.59 10.74 -0.37
N PHE A 617 16.51 10.66 -1.15
CA PHE A 617 15.97 11.80 -1.89
C PHE A 617 15.52 12.94 -0.97
N ASN A 618 14.83 12.60 0.13
CA ASN A 618 14.31 13.58 1.07
C ASN A 618 15.39 14.14 2.02
N ALA A 619 16.39 13.33 2.42
CA ALA A 619 17.53 13.75 3.23
C ALA A 619 18.36 14.89 2.60
N HIS A 620 18.28 15.07 1.28
CA HIS A 620 18.94 16.15 0.55
C HIS A 620 18.19 17.48 0.54
N LYS A 621 16.91 17.50 0.91
CA LYS A 621 16.13 18.73 0.95
C LYS A 621 16.43 19.44 2.26
N LYS A 622 16.87 20.70 2.22
CA LYS A 622 16.95 21.53 3.42
C LYS A 622 15.54 21.68 4.00
N HIS A 623 15.25 21.04 5.13
CA HIS A 623 13.95 21.16 5.79
C HIS A 623 13.74 22.61 6.22
N MET A 624 12.81 23.31 5.57
CA MET A 624 12.30 24.59 6.01
C MET A 624 11.10 24.31 6.92
N TYR A 625 11.29 24.41 8.24
CA TYR A 625 10.21 24.21 9.20
C TYR A 625 9.23 25.38 9.11
N PHE A 626 8.05 25.16 8.54
CA PHE A 626 6.93 26.08 8.68
C PHE A 626 6.21 25.78 10.00
N PHE A 627 6.38 26.65 11.00
CA PHE A 627 5.45 26.68 12.13
C PHE A 627 4.16 27.36 11.68
N SER A 628 3.25 26.59 11.05
CA SER A 628 1.88 27.04 10.88
C SER A 628 1.08 26.72 12.14
N SER A 629 0.60 27.76 12.83
CA SER A 629 -0.38 27.65 13.91
C SER A 629 -1.82 27.41 13.42
N ALA A 630 -2.02 27.01 12.16
CA ALA A 630 -3.33 26.69 11.62
C ALA A 630 -3.21 25.80 10.39
N LEU A 631 -3.54 24.51 10.54
CA LEU A 631 -4.17 23.63 9.53
C LEU A 631 -4.27 22.21 10.10
N ILE A 632 -5.24 22.02 11.00
CA ILE A 632 -5.84 20.70 11.22
C ILE A 632 -7.27 20.87 10.73
N ASN A 633 -7.57 20.32 9.55
CA ASN A 633 -8.88 19.86 9.07
C ASN A 633 -8.91 19.86 7.53
N SER A 634 -8.41 18.80 6.91
CA SER A 634 -8.99 18.19 5.69
C SER A 634 -8.13 17.01 5.19
N ALA A 635 -7.91 16.00 6.03
CA ALA A 635 -7.66 14.66 5.50
C ALA A 635 -9.03 13.99 5.38
N LYS A 636 -9.56 13.90 4.16
CA LYS A 636 -10.66 12.98 3.88
C LYS A 636 -10.07 11.57 3.92
N GLU A 637 -10.56 10.74 4.81
CA GLU A 637 -10.28 9.30 4.77
C GLU A 637 -10.74 8.76 3.40
N PRO A 638 -9.88 8.07 2.63
CA PRO A 638 -10.35 7.28 1.52
C PRO A 638 -11.24 6.15 2.05
N ALA A 639 -12.28 5.80 1.29
CA ALA A 639 -13.19 4.71 1.62
C ALA A 639 -12.39 3.41 1.91
N PRO A 640 -12.82 2.59 2.88
CA PRO A 640 -12.18 1.30 3.12
C PRO A 640 -12.24 0.48 1.83
N VAL A 641 -11.06 0.12 1.32
CA VAL A 641 -10.94 -0.92 0.31
C VAL A 641 -11.31 -2.21 1.03
N SER A 642 -12.53 -2.70 0.78
CA SER A 642 -12.94 -4.05 1.14
C SER A 642 -12.12 -5.03 0.29
N LEU A 643 -11.01 -5.48 0.84
CA LEU A 643 -10.38 -6.73 0.42
C LEU A 643 -11.29 -7.87 0.87
N GLU A 644 -12.34 -8.17 0.10
CA GLU A 644 -12.91 -9.50 0.13
C GLU A 644 -11.90 -10.44 -0.52
N ARG A 645 -10.97 -10.94 0.30
CA ARG A 645 -10.28 -12.19 -0.02
C ARG A 645 -11.36 -13.28 0.00
N THR A 646 -11.76 -13.75 -1.16
CA THR A 646 -12.27 -15.11 -1.30
C THR A 646 -11.15 -16.04 -0.85
N VAL A 647 -11.21 -16.45 0.41
CA VAL A 647 -10.36 -17.52 0.95
C VAL A 647 -10.85 -18.80 0.28
N ASP A 648 -10.09 -19.29 -0.70
CA ASP A 648 -10.13 -20.71 -0.98
C ASP A 648 -9.77 -21.42 0.32
N LYS A 649 -10.73 -22.17 0.86
CA LYS A 649 -10.53 -22.97 2.07
C LYS A 649 -9.45 -23.99 1.73
N SER A 650 -8.22 -23.70 2.12
CA SER A 650 -7.15 -24.67 2.07
C SER A 650 -7.57 -25.87 2.93
N SER A 651 -7.48 -27.05 2.33
CA SER A 651 -7.93 -28.33 2.87
C SER A 651 -7.00 -28.88 3.96
N ALA A 652 -6.31 -28.01 4.71
CA ALA A 652 -5.46 -28.42 5.82
C ALA A 652 -6.34 -28.82 7.01
N SER A 653 -6.06 -29.99 7.58
CA SER A 653 -6.74 -30.48 8.77
C SER A 653 -6.41 -29.60 9.99
N SER A 654 -7.34 -29.50 10.95
CA SER A 654 -7.10 -28.75 12.20
C SER A 654 -5.86 -29.25 12.96
N GLU A 655 -5.47 -30.50 12.75
CA GLU A 655 -4.28 -31.11 13.35
C GLU A 655 -2.97 -30.61 12.70
N GLU A 656 -2.94 -30.42 11.37
CA GLU A 656 -1.76 -29.86 10.67
C GLU A 656 -1.49 -28.40 11.06
N VAL A 657 -2.56 -27.60 11.18
CA VAL A 657 -2.45 -26.21 11.64
C VAL A 657 -1.95 -26.15 13.08
N LEU A 658 -2.46 -27.01 13.96
CA LEU A 658 -2.02 -27.10 15.35
C LEU A 658 -0.54 -27.53 15.47
N ASN A 659 -0.12 -28.52 14.68
CA ASN A 659 1.27 -28.99 14.67
C ASN A 659 2.22 -27.91 14.14
N ALA A 660 1.83 -27.19 13.08
CA ALA A 660 2.62 -26.07 12.57
C ALA A 660 2.72 -24.92 13.59
N TYR A 661 1.61 -24.60 14.28
CA TYR A 661 1.59 -23.61 15.35
C TYR A 661 2.54 -24.00 16.48
N GLN A 662 2.44 -25.23 16.99
CA GLN A 662 3.32 -25.72 18.05
C GLN A 662 4.80 -25.70 17.64
N LEU A 663 5.12 -26.09 16.40
CA LEU A 663 6.49 -26.07 15.89
C LEU A 663 7.07 -24.66 15.87
N LEU A 664 6.39 -23.70 15.22
CA LEU A 664 6.92 -22.33 15.14
C LEU A 664 6.91 -21.63 16.50
N SER A 665 5.93 -21.88 17.36
CA SER A 665 5.91 -21.37 18.74
C SER A 665 7.05 -21.90 19.60
N SER A 666 7.59 -23.09 19.28
CA SER A 666 8.79 -23.63 19.95
C SER A 666 10.10 -22.95 19.53
N LEU A 667 10.06 -22.09 18.51
CA LEU A 667 11.20 -21.34 17.97
C LEU A 667 11.02 -19.81 18.18
N PRO A 668 10.82 -19.32 19.42
CA PRO A 668 10.47 -17.93 19.69
C PRO A 668 11.57 -16.91 19.33
N TYR A 669 12.82 -17.38 19.23
CA TYR A 669 13.97 -16.60 18.79
C TYR A 669 14.08 -16.48 17.25
N GLN A 670 13.15 -17.08 16.50
CA GLN A 670 13.12 -17.02 15.03
C GLN A 670 11.76 -16.53 14.53
N TYR A 671 10.67 -16.94 15.19
CA TYR A 671 9.31 -16.60 14.80
C TYR A 671 8.51 -16.05 15.98
N LYS A 672 7.60 -15.12 15.67
CA LYS A 672 6.53 -14.69 16.57
C LYS A 672 5.21 -14.79 15.83
N ILE A 673 4.26 -15.49 16.42
CA ILE A 673 2.95 -15.73 15.82
C ILE A 673 1.94 -14.81 16.49
N TYR A 674 1.25 -14.03 15.68
CA TYR A 674 0.13 -13.20 16.09
C TYR A 674 -1.14 -13.86 15.62
N SER A 675 -2.10 -14.03 16.54
CA SER A 675 -3.41 -14.55 16.16
C SER A 675 -4.29 -13.41 15.67
N VAL A 676 -5.06 -13.65 14.62
CA VAL A 676 -6.18 -12.76 14.29
C VAL A 676 -7.14 -12.77 15.46
N VAL A 677 -7.68 -11.58 15.74
CA VAL A 677 -8.71 -11.35 16.74
C VAL A 677 -9.85 -12.36 16.52
N PRO A 678 -10.04 -13.37 17.40
CA PRO A 678 -11.10 -14.34 17.21
C PRO A 678 -12.46 -13.62 17.34
N GLU A 679 -13.40 -13.97 16.47
CA GLU A 679 -14.79 -13.50 16.50
C GLU A 679 -15.66 -14.58 17.17
N PRO A 680 -15.71 -14.67 18.51
CA PRO A 680 -16.51 -15.68 19.21
C PRO A 680 -17.98 -15.54 18.86
N ARG A 681 -18.65 -16.68 18.62
CA ARG A 681 -20.08 -16.70 18.39
C ARG A 681 -20.83 -16.22 19.64
N PRO A 682 -21.87 -15.38 19.48
CA PRO A 682 -22.73 -15.00 20.60
C PRO A 682 -23.37 -16.21 21.28
N VAL A 683 -23.41 -16.20 22.61
CA VAL A 683 -24.05 -17.24 23.42
C VAL A 683 -25.36 -16.68 23.99
N THR A 684 -26.47 -17.34 23.69
CA THR A 684 -27.82 -16.86 24.03
C THR A 684 -28.29 -17.24 25.44
N ASP A 685 -27.73 -18.29 26.04
CA ASP A 685 -28.04 -18.75 27.40
C ASP A 685 -26.76 -18.83 28.25
N VAL A 686 -26.54 -17.83 29.11
CA VAL A 686 -25.39 -17.77 30.01
C VAL A 686 -25.86 -18.06 31.44
N ALA A 687 -25.82 -19.33 31.84
CA ALA A 687 -26.11 -19.74 33.21
C ALA A 687 -25.11 -19.07 34.18
N GLY A 688 -25.62 -18.33 35.17
CA GLY A 688 -24.78 -17.61 36.14
C GLY A 688 -24.26 -16.24 35.68
N ALA A 689 -24.83 -15.64 34.62
CA ALA A 689 -24.54 -14.24 34.29
C ALA A 689 -24.94 -13.31 35.45
N THR A 690 -23.95 -12.74 36.12
CA THR A 690 -24.14 -11.75 37.19
C THR A 690 -23.33 -10.51 36.83
N GLY A 691 -23.98 -9.49 36.27
CA GLY A 691 -23.31 -8.25 35.93
C GLY A 691 -24.09 -7.39 34.94
N ASP A 692 -23.71 -6.11 34.88
CA ASP A 692 -24.31 -5.15 33.96
C ASP A 692 -23.95 -5.48 32.51
N VAL A 693 -24.93 -5.37 31.60
CA VAL A 693 -24.74 -5.61 30.16
C VAL A 693 -23.99 -4.43 29.53
N GLY A 694 -22.77 -4.70 29.07
CA GLY A 694 -21.96 -3.74 28.32
C GLY A 694 -22.14 -3.91 26.82
N THR A 695 -22.00 -2.81 26.06
CA THR A 695 -21.94 -2.87 24.60
C THR A 695 -20.74 -2.09 24.09
N LEU A 696 -19.89 -2.77 23.31
CA LEU A 696 -18.85 -2.15 22.52
C LEU A 696 -19.46 -1.60 21.24
N ILE A 697 -19.24 -0.31 20.96
CA ILE A 697 -19.75 0.35 19.76
C ILE A 697 -18.60 0.95 18.96
N GLU A 698 -18.47 0.52 17.71
CA GLU A 698 -17.60 1.15 16.73
C GLU A 698 -18.44 1.70 15.57
N ILE A 699 -18.04 2.85 15.03
CA ILE A 699 -18.72 3.50 13.92
C ILE A 699 -17.74 3.83 12.80
N GLN A 700 -18.24 3.82 11.58
CA GLN A 700 -17.58 4.42 10.43
C GLN A 700 -18.37 5.66 10.00
N THR A 701 -17.67 6.71 9.62
CA THR A 701 -18.26 8.01 9.28
C THR A 701 -17.85 8.44 7.88
N SER A 702 -18.61 9.37 7.28
CA SER A 702 -18.26 9.97 5.98
C SER A 702 -17.09 10.97 6.05
N GLY A 703 -16.70 11.34 7.28
CA GLY A 703 -15.66 12.32 7.60
C GLY A 703 -15.55 12.52 9.11
N ASN A 704 -14.75 13.51 9.52
CA ASN A 704 -14.36 13.71 10.93
C ASN A 704 -15.14 14.82 11.64
N ASN A 705 -16.17 15.40 11.04
CA ASN A 705 -16.95 16.48 11.63
C ASN A 705 -18.43 16.10 11.77
N TYR A 706 -18.84 15.69 12.97
CA TYR A 706 -20.21 15.25 13.26
C TYR A 706 -21.32 16.28 12.95
N LEU A 707 -20.98 17.56 12.75
CA LEU A 707 -21.96 18.57 12.33
C LEU A 707 -22.29 18.50 10.84
N ASN A 708 -21.34 18.04 10.02
CA ASN A 708 -21.43 18.04 8.56
C ASN A 708 -21.38 16.63 7.95
N ASP A 709 -20.94 15.64 8.73
CA ASP A 709 -20.74 14.26 8.33
C ASP A 709 -21.79 13.33 8.95
N SER A 710 -21.90 12.12 8.40
CA SER A 710 -22.88 11.12 8.83
C SER A 710 -22.20 9.80 9.21
N ILE A 711 -22.92 8.98 9.97
CA ILE A 711 -22.54 7.59 10.23
C ILE A 711 -22.89 6.79 8.97
N THR A 712 -21.90 6.10 8.42
CA THR A 712 -22.02 5.25 7.22
C THR A 712 -22.11 3.77 7.55
N ALA A 713 -21.56 3.36 8.70
CA ALA A 713 -21.71 2.01 9.23
C ALA A 713 -21.57 1.98 10.76
N ILE A 714 -22.13 0.97 11.39
CA ILE A 714 -22.09 0.77 12.85
C ILE A 714 -21.89 -0.72 13.17
N ALA A 715 -21.09 -1.00 14.19
CA ALA A 715 -20.97 -2.31 14.82
C ALA A 715 -21.27 -2.21 16.33
N LEU A 716 -22.04 -3.17 16.83
CA LEU A 716 -22.38 -3.34 18.22
C LEU A 716 -22.02 -4.77 18.65
N LEU A 717 -21.27 -4.87 19.74
CA LEU A 717 -20.90 -6.14 20.36
C LEU A 717 -21.28 -6.10 21.84
N SER A 718 -22.35 -6.80 22.20
CA SER A 718 -22.82 -6.85 23.59
C SER A 718 -22.19 -8.01 24.34
N PHE A 719 -21.88 -7.77 25.60
CA PHE A 719 -21.25 -8.76 26.46
C PHE A 719 -21.67 -8.59 27.92
N VAL A 720 -21.52 -9.67 28.68
CA VAL A 720 -21.74 -9.72 30.13
C VAL A 720 -20.54 -10.33 30.82
N ARG A 721 -20.27 -9.96 32.07
CA ARG A 721 -19.27 -10.63 32.89
C ARG A 721 -19.90 -11.83 33.59
N ALA A 722 -19.38 -13.03 33.37
CA ALA A 722 -19.80 -14.24 34.05
C ALA A 722 -18.58 -15.07 34.42
N ASN A 723 -18.51 -15.57 35.67
CA ASN A 723 -17.37 -16.34 36.18
C ASN A 723 -15.99 -15.67 35.97
N GLY A 724 -15.94 -14.33 36.01
CA GLY A 724 -14.71 -13.56 35.79
C GLY A 724 -14.37 -13.28 34.32
N GLU A 725 -15.06 -13.90 33.37
CA GLU A 725 -14.84 -13.73 31.93
C GLU A 725 -15.89 -12.83 31.28
N LEU A 726 -15.52 -12.13 30.20
CA LEU A 726 -16.46 -11.37 29.38
C LEU A 726 -17.02 -12.27 28.27
N ILE A 727 -18.32 -12.55 28.29
CA ILE A 727 -19.01 -13.44 27.35
C ILE A 727 -19.85 -12.59 26.39
N VAL A 728 -19.70 -12.83 25.09
CA VAL A 728 -20.47 -12.13 24.04
C VAL A 728 -21.89 -12.69 23.98
N THR A 729 -22.89 -11.82 24.05
CA THR A 729 -24.31 -12.20 24.05
C THR A 729 -25.01 -11.84 22.75
N ASP A 730 -24.62 -10.74 22.09
CA ASP A 730 -25.19 -10.27 20.83
C ASP A 730 -24.09 -9.59 19.99
N ALA A 731 -24.12 -9.77 18.67
CA ALA A 731 -23.22 -9.09 17.73
C ALA A 731 -24.00 -8.62 16.49
N TYR A 732 -23.81 -7.37 16.08
CA TYR A 732 -24.49 -6.78 14.93
C TYR A 732 -23.61 -5.75 14.24
N ALA A 733 -23.45 -5.86 12.92
CA ALA A 733 -22.77 -4.87 12.10
C ALA A 733 -23.56 -4.61 10.82
N THR A 734 -23.68 -3.35 10.40
CA THR A 734 -24.32 -2.98 9.14
C THR A 734 -23.78 -1.64 8.62
N ALA A 735 -23.75 -1.49 7.29
CA ALA A 735 -23.81 -0.16 6.69
C ALA A 735 -25.16 0.48 7.05
N ILE A 736 -25.17 1.76 7.42
CA ILE A 736 -26.38 2.42 7.93
C ILE A 736 -26.52 3.84 7.39
N THR A 737 -27.77 4.27 7.21
CA THR A 737 -28.12 5.67 6.93
C THR A 737 -29.16 6.13 7.94
N ARG A 738 -29.23 7.44 8.21
CA ARG A 738 -30.15 8.01 9.22
C ARG A 738 -31.62 7.63 8.96
N ASP A 739 -32.01 7.50 7.70
CA ASP A 739 -33.40 7.28 7.30
C ASP A 739 -33.83 5.80 7.27
N ASN A 740 -32.88 4.85 7.42
CA ASN A 740 -33.20 3.42 7.36
C ASN A 740 -33.73 2.89 8.71
N LYS A 741 -35.05 2.97 8.89
CA LYS A 741 -35.73 2.58 10.13
C LYS A 741 -35.41 1.14 10.59
N ALA A 742 -35.39 0.16 9.68
CA ALA A 742 -35.19 -1.25 10.04
C ALA A 742 -33.79 -1.51 10.67
N GLN A 743 -32.77 -0.82 10.17
CA GLN A 743 -31.42 -0.90 10.72
C GLN A 743 -31.35 -0.27 12.11
N TRP A 744 -31.97 0.91 12.29
CA TRP A 744 -32.03 1.56 13.61
C TRP A 744 -32.90 0.81 14.62
N ASP A 745 -33.94 0.10 14.19
CA ASP A 745 -34.74 -0.77 15.06
C ASP A 745 -33.89 -1.93 15.61
N SER A 746 -33.00 -2.50 14.80
CA SER A 746 -32.03 -3.53 15.22
C SER A 746 -31.02 -2.98 16.23
N VAL A 747 -30.47 -1.78 15.97
CA VAL A 747 -29.61 -1.06 16.91
C VAL A 747 -30.34 -0.78 18.23
N ASN A 748 -31.60 -0.34 18.17
CA ASN A 748 -32.40 -0.04 19.35
C ASN A 748 -32.65 -1.27 20.22
N ALA A 749 -32.88 -2.43 19.59
CA ALA A 749 -33.12 -3.71 20.29
C ALA A 749 -31.90 -4.13 21.13
N ILE A 750 -30.69 -3.98 20.58
CA ILE A 750 -29.44 -4.23 21.32
C ILE A 750 -29.28 -3.21 22.44
N LEU A 751 -29.39 -1.91 22.11
CA LEU A 751 -29.25 -0.83 23.08
C LEU A 751 -30.30 -0.89 24.21
N ALA A 752 -31.40 -1.64 24.05
CA ALA A 752 -32.43 -1.79 25.08
C ALA A 752 -31.96 -2.59 26.28
N LYS A 753 -30.97 -3.48 26.08
CA LYS A 753 -30.36 -4.26 27.15
C LYS A 753 -29.10 -3.58 27.70
N THR A 754 -28.47 -2.70 26.91
CA THR A 754 -27.23 -2.00 27.26
C THR A 754 -27.38 -1.11 28.49
N GLN A 755 -26.47 -1.26 29.45
CA GLN A 755 -26.37 -0.41 30.64
C GLN A 755 -25.19 0.56 30.58
N TYR A 756 -24.16 0.24 29.80
CA TYR A 756 -23.03 1.12 29.54
C TYR A 756 -22.40 0.84 28.18
N VAL A 757 -21.73 1.85 27.63
CA VAL A 757 -21.06 1.76 26.33
C VAL A 757 -19.55 1.86 26.52
N ILE A 758 -18.82 0.94 25.89
CA ILE A 758 -17.37 1.06 25.71
C ILE A 758 -17.10 1.35 24.23
N THR A 759 -16.17 2.23 23.93
CA THR A 759 -15.69 2.41 22.54
C THR A 759 -14.18 2.56 22.56
N HIS A 760 -13.52 2.44 21.40
CA HIS A 760 -12.12 2.82 21.31
C HIS A 760 -11.91 4.35 21.32
N GLN A 761 -12.70 5.11 20.56
CA GLN A 761 -12.60 6.58 20.48
C GLN A 761 -13.87 7.32 20.95
N SER A 762 -14.16 7.32 22.26
CA SER A 762 -15.48 7.74 22.76
C SER A 762 -15.85 9.20 22.49
N ASN A 763 -14.86 10.11 22.40
CA ASN A 763 -15.13 11.53 22.20
C ASN A 763 -15.76 11.84 20.84
N MET A 764 -15.40 11.10 19.79
CA MET A 764 -16.00 11.28 18.46
C MET A 764 -17.22 10.38 18.28
N THR A 765 -17.10 9.09 18.64
CA THR A 765 -18.19 8.11 18.48
C THR A 765 -19.47 8.59 19.14
N ARG A 766 -19.38 9.08 20.38
CA ARG A 766 -20.57 9.53 21.10
C ARG A 766 -21.24 10.74 20.45
N LYS A 767 -20.48 11.71 19.95
CA LYS A 767 -21.06 12.92 19.32
C LYS A 767 -21.80 12.59 18.03
N PHE A 768 -21.24 11.70 17.22
CA PHE A 768 -21.92 11.15 16.05
C PHE A 768 -23.22 10.42 16.45
N LEU A 769 -23.18 9.58 17.49
CA LEU A 769 -24.39 8.89 17.96
C LEU A 769 -25.46 9.84 18.52
N GLU A 770 -25.07 10.96 19.16
CA GLU A 770 -26.01 11.95 19.68
C GLU A 770 -26.61 12.85 18.58
N PHE A 771 -25.87 13.11 17.49
CA PHE A 771 -26.26 14.11 16.48
C PHE A 771 -26.80 13.50 15.16
N CYS A 772 -26.24 12.36 14.75
CA CYS A 772 -26.50 11.76 13.44
C CYS A 772 -27.54 10.63 13.49
N CYS A 773 -27.84 10.07 14.67
CA CYS A 773 -28.86 9.03 14.84
C CYS A 773 -30.28 9.61 14.94
N PRO A 774 -31.33 8.79 14.73
CA PRO A 774 -32.70 9.16 15.06
C PRO A 774 -32.87 9.52 16.55
N ASP A 775 -33.82 10.41 16.85
CA ASP A 775 -34.03 10.94 18.21
C ASP A 775 -34.26 9.84 19.25
N THR A 776 -34.90 8.73 18.87
CA THR A 776 -35.12 7.57 19.75
C THR A 776 -33.81 6.97 20.25
N ILE A 777 -32.82 6.83 19.36
CA ILE A 777 -31.49 6.32 19.67
C ILE A 777 -30.69 7.39 20.43
N ALA A 778 -30.67 8.63 19.92
CA ALA A 778 -29.92 9.73 20.52
C ALA A 778 -30.32 9.97 22.00
N ASN A 779 -31.63 9.97 22.29
CA ASN A 779 -32.14 10.11 23.66
C ASN A 779 -31.70 8.98 24.60
N LYS A 780 -31.51 7.77 24.06
CA LYS A 780 -31.04 6.60 24.82
C LYS A 780 -29.54 6.69 25.09
N ILE A 781 -28.76 7.02 24.06
CA ILE A 781 -27.31 7.25 24.16
C ILE A 781 -26.99 8.32 25.22
N GLN A 782 -27.79 9.40 25.29
CA GLN A 782 -27.60 10.47 26.29
C GLN A 782 -27.77 10.00 27.75
N ARG A 783 -28.41 8.84 27.97
CA ARG A 783 -28.67 8.23 29.29
C ARG A 783 -27.74 7.06 29.60
N LEU A 784 -26.77 6.76 28.74
CA LEU A 784 -25.78 5.71 28.97
C LEU A 784 -24.43 6.34 29.37
N PRO A 785 -23.73 5.78 30.37
CA PRO A 785 -22.34 6.14 30.62
C PRO A 785 -21.44 5.56 29.52
N PHE A 786 -20.39 6.29 29.19
CA PHE A 786 -19.41 5.90 28.16
C PHE A 786 -18.02 5.80 28.78
N ALA A 787 -17.26 4.80 28.34
CA ALA A 787 -15.84 4.68 28.61
C ALA A 787 -15.05 4.40 27.33
N SER A 788 -13.81 4.89 27.32
CA SER A 788 -12.94 4.89 26.15
C SER A 788 -11.71 4.04 26.41
N THR A 789 -11.54 2.95 25.66
CA THR A 789 -10.31 2.14 25.80
C THR A 789 -9.06 2.95 25.46
N ALA A 790 -9.12 3.94 24.56
CA ALA A 790 -7.94 4.75 24.22
C ALA A 790 -7.58 5.82 25.27
N THR A 791 -8.56 6.37 25.99
CA THR A 791 -8.34 7.58 26.83
C THR A 791 -8.61 7.39 28.32
N ASP A 792 -9.47 6.45 28.71
CA ASP A 792 -9.79 6.22 30.13
C ASP A 792 -8.85 5.22 30.81
N VAL A 793 -8.12 4.43 30.01
CA VAL A 793 -7.08 3.49 30.47
C VAL A 793 -5.74 4.21 30.55
N ASP A 794 -5.05 4.07 31.68
CA ASP A 794 -3.68 4.55 31.85
C ASP A 794 -2.69 3.62 31.14
N TRP A 795 -2.62 3.77 29.82
CA TRP A 795 -1.64 3.08 28.99
C TRP A 795 -0.20 3.49 29.28
N LYS A 796 0.03 4.70 29.80
CA LYS A 796 1.37 5.19 30.15
C LYS A 796 1.97 4.41 31.31
N SER A 797 1.17 4.13 32.35
CA SER A 797 1.61 3.24 33.45
C SER A 797 2.00 1.84 32.96
N ARG A 798 1.46 1.44 31.81
CA ARG A 798 1.75 0.18 31.10
C ARG A 798 2.81 0.34 30.00
N ARG A 799 3.51 1.48 29.95
CA ARG A 799 4.59 1.84 29.00
C ARG A 799 4.16 1.90 27.54
N ILE A 800 2.88 2.17 27.30
CA ILE A 800 2.32 2.29 25.97
C ILE A 800 1.97 3.76 25.70
N ASN A 801 2.67 4.33 24.72
CA ASN A 801 2.51 5.73 24.32
C ASN A 801 1.73 5.90 23.01
N GLU A 802 1.37 4.80 22.35
CA GLU A 802 0.52 4.79 21.15
C GLU A 802 -0.75 4.02 21.50
N THR A 803 -1.88 4.71 21.47
CA THR A 803 -3.16 4.17 21.95
C THR A 803 -4.08 3.79 20.81
N ARG A 804 -3.65 3.86 19.56
CA ARG A 804 -4.45 3.35 18.45
C ARG A 804 -4.66 1.84 18.57
N LEU A 805 -5.86 1.39 18.22
CA LEU A 805 -6.30 0.00 18.41
C LEU A 805 -5.45 -1.01 17.65
N ASP A 806 -4.98 -0.68 16.46
CA ASP A 806 -4.07 -1.49 15.64
C ASP A 806 -2.72 -1.70 16.33
N TYR A 807 -2.16 -0.64 16.94
CA TYR A 807 -0.94 -0.76 17.76
C TYR A 807 -1.18 -1.55 19.04
N LEU A 808 -2.24 -1.27 19.80
CA LEU A 808 -2.55 -1.99 21.04
C LEU A 808 -2.77 -3.48 20.77
N SER A 809 -3.48 -3.81 19.70
CA SER A 809 -3.69 -5.21 19.28
C SER A 809 -2.34 -5.88 19.02
N PHE A 810 -1.48 -5.25 18.21
CA PHE A 810 -0.11 -5.72 17.97
C PHE A 810 0.67 -5.90 19.27
N HIS A 811 0.67 -4.91 20.15
CA HIS A 811 1.45 -4.91 21.38
C HIS A 811 1.08 -6.10 22.30
N PHE A 812 -0.20 -6.45 22.34
CA PHE A 812 -0.73 -7.56 23.14
C PHE A 812 -0.83 -8.90 22.37
N GLY A 813 -0.19 -9.02 21.20
CA GLY A 813 -0.05 -10.31 20.50
C GLY A 813 -1.19 -10.66 19.53
N PHE A 814 -2.03 -9.68 19.20
CA PHE A 814 -3.11 -9.83 18.22
C PHE A 814 -2.78 -9.11 16.91
N PHE A 815 -3.37 -9.58 15.81
CA PHE A 815 -3.32 -8.88 14.53
C PHE A 815 -4.72 -8.48 14.08
N LEU A 816 -4.92 -7.18 13.88
CA LEU A 816 -6.13 -6.63 13.29
C LEU A 816 -5.96 -6.63 11.76
N SER A 817 -6.45 -7.69 11.11
CA SER A 817 -6.26 -7.95 9.69
C SER A 817 -7.20 -7.18 8.76
N SER A 818 -8.30 -6.64 9.31
CA SER A 818 -9.36 -6.00 8.53
C SER A 818 -9.69 -4.61 9.09
N SER A 819 -10.07 -3.69 8.19
CA SER A 819 -10.68 -2.42 8.58
C SER A 819 -12.16 -2.57 8.96
N GLN A 820 -12.70 -3.81 9.00
CA GLN A 820 -14.09 -4.05 9.31
C GLN A 820 -14.40 -3.66 10.75
N LEU A 821 -15.53 -2.97 10.93
CA LEU A 821 -15.97 -2.45 12.21
C LEU A 821 -16.14 -3.52 13.28
N MET A 822 -16.62 -4.71 12.89
CA MET A 822 -16.83 -5.81 13.85
C MET A 822 -15.49 -6.34 14.37
N SER A 823 -14.47 -6.47 13.50
CA SER A 823 -13.13 -6.88 13.94
C SER A 823 -12.49 -5.84 14.87
N GLN A 824 -12.79 -4.55 14.71
CA GLN A 824 -12.38 -3.51 15.67
C GLN A 824 -13.08 -3.68 17.02
N ALA A 825 -14.39 -3.95 17.04
CA ALA A 825 -15.12 -4.21 18.28
C ALA A 825 -14.57 -5.45 19.02
N TYR A 826 -14.27 -6.52 18.30
CA TYR A 826 -13.63 -7.70 18.90
C TYR A 826 -12.19 -7.43 19.37
N ALA A 827 -11.42 -6.59 18.66
CA ALA A 827 -10.09 -6.20 19.09
C ALA A 827 -10.14 -5.45 20.42
N ALA A 828 -11.07 -4.50 20.55
CA ALA A 828 -11.33 -3.81 21.81
C ALA A 828 -11.75 -4.80 22.91
N LEU A 829 -12.64 -5.75 22.63
CA LEU A 829 -13.03 -6.79 23.59
C LEU A 829 -11.83 -7.64 24.04
N ASN A 830 -10.93 -7.99 23.13
CA ASN A 830 -9.73 -8.75 23.49
C ASN A 830 -8.79 -7.95 24.38
N LEU A 831 -8.65 -6.63 24.19
CA LEU A 831 -7.93 -5.80 25.16
C LEU A 831 -8.57 -5.88 26.54
N LEU A 832 -9.90 -5.85 26.64
CA LEU A 832 -10.61 -5.97 27.92
C LEU A 832 -10.40 -7.33 28.59
N ARG A 833 -10.27 -8.41 27.81
CA ARG A 833 -10.10 -9.78 28.31
C ARG A 833 -8.66 -10.12 28.68
N THR A 834 -7.71 -9.64 27.89
CA THR A 834 -6.32 -10.14 27.92
C THR A 834 -5.39 -9.24 28.70
N VAL A 835 -5.69 -7.94 28.78
CA VAL A 835 -4.86 -6.98 29.50
C VAL A 835 -5.36 -6.88 30.95
N PRO A 836 -4.55 -7.28 31.95
CA PRO A 836 -4.98 -7.29 33.34
C PRO A 836 -5.45 -5.91 33.82
N GLY A 837 -6.61 -5.90 34.49
CA GLY A 837 -7.18 -4.71 35.14
C GLY A 837 -7.79 -3.67 34.21
N VAL A 838 -7.68 -3.79 32.87
CA VAL A 838 -8.22 -2.79 31.93
C VAL A 838 -9.74 -2.70 32.01
N PHE A 839 -10.44 -3.84 32.08
CA PHE A 839 -11.90 -3.83 32.23
C PHE A 839 -12.34 -3.21 33.56
N ASP A 840 -11.65 -3.54 34.65
CA ASP A 840 -11.96 -3.00 35.98
C ASP A 840 -11.67 -1.48 36.04
N GLU A 841 -10.60 -1.02 35.40
CA GLU A 841 -10.28 0.40 35.27
C GLU A 841 -11.37 1.16 34.50
N LEU A 842 -11.82 0.62 33.37
CA LEU A 842 -12.90 1.24 32.57
C LEU A 842 -14.23 1.24 33.31
N THR A 843 -14.57 0.17 34.03
CA THR A 843 -15.82 0.12 34.82
C THR A 843 -15.80 1.08 35.99
N ASN A 844 -14.66 1.25 36.68
CA ASN A 844 -14.50 2.31 37.68
C ASN A 844 -14.68 3.71 37.05
N ARG A 845 -14.24 3.90 35.81
CA ARG A 845 -14.42 5.16 35.08
C ARG A 845 -15.87 5.39 34.65
N LEU A 846 -16.68 4.37 34.39
CA LEU A 846 -18.08 4.52 33.97
C LEU A 846 -18.99 5.23 34.99
N HIS A 847 -18.56 5.34 36.24
CA HIS A 847 -19.34 5.99 37.30
C HIS A 847 -18.64 7.20 37.93
N ALA A 848 -17.38 7.47 37.56
CA ALA A 848 -16.61 8.56 38.13
C ALA A 848 -17.01 9.94 37.57
N ASN A 849 -16.91 10.98 38.39
CA ASN A 849 -16.97 12.36 37.91
C ASN A 849 -15.67 12.75 37.21
N THR A 850 -15.75 13.70 36.30
CA THR A 850 -14.60 14.22 35.54
C THR A 850 -14.67 15.74 35.50
N ASN A 851 -13.51 16.37 35.67
CA ASN A 851 -13.38 17.80 35.50
C ASN A 851 -12.75 18.08 34.15
N ILE A 852 -13.38 18.97 33.38
CA ILE A 852 -12.76 19.59 32.23
C ILE A 852 -12.22 20.95 32.66
N ILE A 853 -10.92 21.12 32.50
CA ILE A 853 -10.21 22.38 32.77
C ILE A 853 -9.90 23.03 31.42
N LEU A 854 -10.22 24.30 31.26
CA LEU A 854 -9.88 25.13 30.11
C LEU A 854 -9.08 26.36 30.58
N ALA A 855 -7.82 26.43 30.17
CA ALA A 855 -6.89 27.51 30.44
C ALA A 855 -6.74 28.40 29.17
N CYS A 856 -7.32 29.59 29.22
CA CYS A 856 -7.32 30.58 28.15
C CYS A 856 -6.23 31.63 28.40
N GLY A 857 -5.49 31.99 27.34
CA GLY A 857 -4.51 33.07 27.41
C GLY A 857 -3.21 32.80 26.65
N SER A 858 -2.25 33.70 26.82
CA SER A 858 -0.93 33.61 26.19
C SER A 858 0.06 32.98 27.16
N PHE A 859 0.46 31.73 26.91
CA PHE A 859 1.45 31.01 27.70
C PHE A 859 2.83 31.04 27.00
N THR A 860 3.91 31.17 27.77
CA THR A 860 5.31 31.04 27.31
C THR A 860 5.59 29.63 26.79
N TYR A 861 6.64 29.45 25.98
CA TYR A 861 7.00 28.12 25.44
C TYR A 861 7.21 27.06 26.53
N ALA A 862 8.00 27.35 27.58
CA ALA A 862 8.23 26.42 28.70
C ALA A 862 6.92 25.96 29.37
N LEU A 863 6.04 26.91 29.69
CA LEU A 863 4.75 26.62 30.31
C LEU A 863 3.79 25.85 29.38
N ARG A 864 3.89 26.00 28.05
CA ARG A 864 3.15 25.15 27.11
C ARG A 864 3.64 23.70 27.15
N ASP A 865 4.93 23.48 27.34
CA ASP A 865 5.48 22.13 27.43
C ASP A 865 5.11 21.48 28.76
N GLU A 866 5.12 22.23 29.87
CA GLU A 866 4.56 21.76 31.16
C GLU A 866 3.06 21.43 31.06
N LEU A 867 2.28 22.25 30.35
CA LEU A 867 0.87 21.96 30.08
C LEU A 867 0.69 20.62 29.34
N LYS A 868 1.48 20.38 28.29
CA LYS A 868 1.46 19.10 27.57
C LYS A 868 1.86 17.92 28.46
N GLN A 869 2.89 18.08 29.30
CA GLN A 869 3.31 17.05 30.27
C GLN A 869 2.18 16.70 31.24
N LYS A 870 1.36 17.69 31.63
CA LYS A 870 0.17 17.51 32.48
C LYS A 870 -1.09 17.09 31.71
N GLY A 871 -0.95 16.74 30.42
CA GLY A 871 -2.03 16.17 29.61
C GLY A 871 -2.95 17.20 28.93
N PHE A 872 -2.56 18.49 28.88
CA PHE A 872 -3.35 19.50 28.18
C PHE A 872 -3.14 19.47 26.67
N GLN A 873 -4.23 19.71 25.94
CA GLN A 873 -4.28 19.84 24.49
C GLN A 873 -4.77 21.25 24.11
N PHE A 874 -4.28 21.79 22.99
CA PHE A 874 -4.69 23.11 22.54
C PHE A 874 -5.95 23.05 21.67
N SER A 875 -6.99 23.78 22.05
CA SER A 875 -8.16 24.07 21.24
C SER A 875 -8.00 25.41 20.53
N SER A 876 -8.12 25.41 19.21
CA SER A 876 -8.11 26.63 18.38
C SER A 876 -9.38 27.48 18.52
N GLY A 877 -10.44 26.91 19.12
CA GLY A 877 -11.79 27.48 19.13
C GLY A 877 -12.59 27.21 17.85
N ALA A 878 -12.04 26.44 16.90
CA ALA A 878 -12.77 25.95 15.73
C ALA A 878 -13.64 24.75 16.15
N GLY A 879 -14.78 25.02 16.81
CA GLY A 879 -15.69 24.01 17.35
C GLY A 879 -16.57 24.60 18.46
N ALA A 880 -17.31 23.76 19.19
CA ALA A 880 -18.10 24.21 20.33
C ALA A 880 -17.28 24.32 21.64
N MET A 881 -16.02 23.89 21.65
CA MET A 881 -15.03 24.14 22.72
C MET A 881 -14.34 25.51 22.53
N GLY A 882 -14.21 26.28 23.62
CA GLY A 882 -13.49 27.56 23.62
C GLY A 882 -12.01 27.48 23.22
N LYS A 883 -11.44 28.61 22.76
CA LYS A 883 -10.03 28.73 22.40
C LYS A 883 -9.15 28.75 23.67
N GLY A 884 -8.25 27.78 23.81
CA GLY A 884 -7.38 27.64 24.97
C GLY A 884 -6.81 26.23 25.13
N TRP A 885 -5.97 26.03 26.16
CA TRP A 885 -5.46 24.71 26.54
C TRP A 885 -6.47 24.00 27.42
N TRP A 886 -6.81 22.74 27.13
CA TRP A 886 -7.79 21.99 27.90
C TRP A 886 -7.34 20.58 28.24
N ALA A 887 -7.86 20.03 29.34
CA ALA A 887 -7.65 18.64 29.76
C ALA A 887 -8.87 18.11 30.53
N SER A 888 -9.10 16.80 30.47
CA SER A 888 -10.06 16.06 31.30
C SER A 888 -9.34 15.23 32.35
N MET A 889 -9.74 15.33 33.62
CA MET A 889 -9.08 14.63 34.72
C MET A 889 -10.01 14.38 35.91
N ASN A 890 -9.60 13.52 36.84
CA ASN A 890 -10.39 13.26 38.05
C ASN A 890 -10.35 14.45 39.04
N ASP A 891 -11.12 14.38 40.12
CA ASP A 891 -11.24 15.48 41.11
C ASP A 891 -9.88 15.85 41.76
N GLU A 892 -9.06 14.86 42.09
CA GLU A 892 -7.75 15.03 42.75
C GLU A 892 -6.70 15.68 41.83
N GLN A 893 -6.59 15.16 40.61
CA GLN A 893 -5.75 15.73 39.55
C GLN A 893 -6.18 17.15 39.24
N ALA A 894 -7.50 17.40 39.15
CA ALA A 894 -8.04 18.72 38.89
C ALA A 894 -7.71 19.73 39.98
N ALA A 895 -7.71 19.31 41.26
CA ALA A 895 -7.29 20.15 42.37
C ALA A 895 -5.81 20.52 42.24
N THR A 896 -4.94 19.52 42.04
CA THR A 896 -3.49 19.72 41.89
C THR A 896 -3.14 20.65 40.73
N VAL A 897 -3.79 20.43 39.58
CA VAL A 897 -3.58 21.23 38.37
C VAL A 897 -4.11 22.65 38.54
N ARG A 898 -5.25 22.84 39.22
CA ARG A 898 -5.75 24.18 39.54
C ARG A 898 -4.78 24.96 40.41
N ASP A 899 -4.22 24.33 41.44
CA ASP A 899 -3.28 24.98 42.35
C ASP A 899 -1.97 25.35 41.65
N TRP A 900 -1.48 24.48 40.77
CA TRP A 900 -0.33 24.77 39.93
C TRP A 900 -0.61 25.91 38.93
N LEU A 901 -1.70 25.85 38.16
CA LEU A 901 -2.08 26.92 37.22
C LEU A 901 -2.23 28.27 37.91
N SER A 902 -2.78 28.27 39.14
CA SER A 902 -2.93 29.49 39.93
C SER A 902 -1.59 30.10 40.36
N ARG A 903 -0.56 29.27 40.63
CA ARG A 903 0.80 29.74 40.95
C ARG A 903 1.54 30.25 39.72
N GLU A 904 1.47 29.53 38.61
CA GLU A 904 2.21 29.87 37.37
C GLU A 904 1.59 31.04 36.60
N LYS A 905 0.28 31.27 36.74
CA LYS A 905 -0.42 32.42 36.15
C LYS A 905 0.19 33.77 36.56
N ASN A 906 0.81 33.86 37.73
CA ASN A 906 1.47 35.08 38.22
C ASN A 906 2.84 35.35 37.56
N LYS A 907 3.40 34.40 36.79
CA LYS A 907 4.71 34.53 36.13
C LYS A 907 4.63 34.92 34.66
N VAL A 908 3.43 35.13 34.11
CA VAL A 908 3.22 35.41 32.67
C VAL A 908 2.50 36.74 32.48
N ALA A 909 3.03 37.60 31.60
CA ALA A 909 2.45 38.91 31.30
C ALA A 909 1.17 38.77 30.43
N GLY A 910 0.00 38.59 31.06
CA GLY A 910 -1.29 38.55 30.36
C GLY A 910 -2.51 38.22 31.24
N LYS A 911 -3.71 38.62 30.80
CA LYS A 911 -4.99 38.21 31.41
C LYS A 911 -5.31 36.76 31.06
N ASN A 912 -4.69 35.81 31.76
CA ASN A 912 -4.99 34.38 31.60
C ASN A 912 -6.21 34.01 32.46
N GLU A 913 -7.14 33.21 31.94
CA GLU A 913 -8.35 32.76 32.64
C GLU A 913 -8.41 31.25 32.67
N VAL A 914 -8.81 30.67 33.80
CA VAL A 914 -9.00 29.21 33.93
C VAL A 914 -10.45 28.96 34.30
N PHE A 915 -11.08 28.09 33.52
CA PHE A 915 -12.45 27.62 33.71
C PHE A 915 -12.40 26.14 34.07
N VAL A 916 -13.17 25.76 35.09
CA VAL A 916 -13.33 24.35 35.47
C VAL A 916 -14.81 24.01 35.44
N LYS A 917 -15.14 22.92 34.77
CA LYS A 917 -16.48 22.34 34.69
C LYS A 917 -16.42 20.91 35.16
N ARG A 918 -17.17 20.61 36.22
CA ARG A 918 -17.36 19.24 36.70
C ARG A 918 -18.50 18.59 35.89
N ILE A 919 -18.30 17.34 35.49
CA ILE A 919 -19.16 16.61 34.57
C ILE A 919 -19.29 15.17 35.07
N ASP A 920 -20.52 14.64 35.05
CA ASP A 920 -20.79 13.25 35.37
C ASP A 920 -20.37 12.29 34.23
N ALA A 921 -20.44 10.99 34.50
CA ALA A 921 -20.11 9.97 33.50
C ALA A 921 -21.07 9.95 32.30
N PHE A 922 -22.30 10.44 32.48
CA PHE A 922 -23.30 10.56 31.41
C PHE A 922 -23.03 11.73 30.48
N ALA A 923 -22.18 12.69 30.83
CA ALA A 923 -21.86 13.82 29.98
C ALA A 923 -20.41 13.87 29.52
N ARG A 924 -19.46 13.12 30.12
CA ARG A 924 -18.00 13.15 29.85
C ARG A 924 -17.60 13.23 28.36
N TYR A 925 -18.26 12.47 27.50
CA TYR A 925 -17.98 12.42 26.05
C TYR A 925 -19.09 13.05 25.18
N SER A 926 -20.10 13.63 25.81
CA SER A 926 -21.23 14.28 25.14
C SER A 926 -20.82 15.66 24.66
N ILE A 927 -21.52 16.18 23.65
CA ILE A 927 -21.45 17.61 23.29
C ILE A 927 -21.81 18.53 24.48
N ARG A 928 -22.53 18.01 25.48
CA ARG A 928 -22.86 18.72 26.73
C ARG A 928 -21.63 19.02 27.58
N ALA A 929 -20.51 18.32 27.37
CA ALA A 929 -19.29 18.55 28.12
C ALA A 929 -18.55 19.82 27.72
N GLU A 930 -18.73 20.30 26.49
CA GLU A 930 -17.92 21.38 25.92
C GLU A 930 -18.21 22.75 26.55
N PHE A 931 -17.19 23.62 26.60
CA PHE A 931 -17.32 25.01 27.05
C PHE A 931 -17.85 25.90 25.93
N LYS A 932 -19.14 26.26 25.98
CA LYS A 932 -19.76 27.12 24.97
C LYS A 932 -19.38 28.58 25.15
N ALA A 933 -19.50 29.38 24.09
CA ALA A 933 -19.23 30.82 24.13
C ALA A 933 -20.10 31.61 25.13
N CYS A 934 -21.25 31.06 25.55
CA CYS A 934 -22.07 31.63 26.63
C CYS A 934 -21.52 31.32 28.03
N ASP A 935 -20.86 30.17 28.23
CA ASP A 935 -20.27 29.76 29.50
C ASP A 935 -19.08 30.65 29.90
N MET A 936 -18.32 31.13 28.91
CA MET A 936 -17.16 32.01 29.10
C MET A 936 -17.54 33.49 29.30
N ARG A 937 -18.81 33.87 29.03
CA ARG A 937 -19.29 35.27 29.11
C ARG A 937 -19.90 35.66 30.46
N GLY A 938 -20.01 34.73 31.42
CA GLY A 938 -20.52 35.02 32.77
C GLY A 938 -21.99 35.42 32.85
N GLN A 939 -22.80 35.17 31.81
CA GLN A 939 -24.24 35.41 31.89
C GLN A 939 -24.92 34.25 32.63
N THR A 940 -25.43 34.54 33.82
CA THR A 940 -26.38 33.72 34.57
C THR A 940 -27.70 33.65 33.79
N SER A 941 -27.82 32.72 32.84
CA SER A 941 -29.14 32.36 32.30
C SER A 941 -29.86 31.49 33.32
N ARG A 942 -31.01 31.98 33.79
CA ARG A 942 -31.95 31.26 34.67
C ARG A 942 -32.41 29.98 33.96
N LYS A 943 -31.79 28.84 34.31
CA LYS A 943 -32.18 27.42 34.08
C LYS A 943 -30.91 26.55 33.87
N ARG A 944 -30.01 26.50 34.84
CA ARG A 944 -28.95 25.48 34.87
C ARG A 944 -29.32 24.40 35.91
N PRO A 945 -29.15 23.10 35.62
CA PRO A 945 -29.25 22.04 36.62
C PRO A 945 -28.25 22.29 37.76
N ALA A 946 -28.60 21.89 38.98
CA ALA A 946 -27.83 22.18 40.19
C ALA A 946 -26.37 21.64 40.18
N ASP A 947 -26.06 20.70 39.28
CA ASP A 947 -24.78 19.99 39.24
C ASP A 947 -23.74 20.60 38.26
N GLU A 948 -24.10 21.62 37.47
CA GLU A 948 -23.18 22.30 36.55
C GLU A 948 -22.54 23.57 37.16
N THR A 949 -21.58 23.39 38.07
CA THR A 949 -20.79 24.51 38.61
C THR A 949 -19.62 24.84 37.68
N ILE A 950 -19.68 25.98 36.98
CA ILE A 950 -18.54 26.52 36.24
C ILE A 950 -17.84 27.54 37.14
N VAL A 951 -16.60 27.25 37.55
CA VAL A 951 -15.80 28.16 38.39
C VAL A 951 -14.81 28.90 37.50
N ARG A 952 -14.87 30.24 37.51
CA ARG A 952 -13.90 31.14 36.86
C ARG A 952 -12.91 31.64 37.89
N THR A 953 -11.64 31.31 37.76
CA THR A 953 -10.59 31.81 38.67
C THR A 953 -9.91 33.03 38.03
N GLY A 954 -10.46 34.22 38.28
CA GLY A 954 -9.91 35.52 37.85
C GLY A 954 -9.58 36.43 39.04
N PRO A 955 -8.78 37.50 38.86
CA PRO A 955 -8.65 38.56 39.85
C PRO A 955 -9.93 39.40 39.80
N GLY A 956 -10.94 38.97 40.55
CA GLY A 956 -11.96 39.88 41.05
C GLY A 956 -11.40 40.55 42.30
N LEU A 957 -11.35 41.87 42.28
CA LEU A 957 -11.11 42.74 43.43
C LEU A 957 -11.91 42.26 44.65
N GLY A 958 -11.37 42.54 45.85
CA GLY A 958 -12.11 42.44 47.09
C GLY A 958 -13.49 43.09 46.98
N GLY A 959 -14.45 42.42 47.59
CA GLY A 959 -15.86 42.78 47.68
C GLY A 959 -16.60 41.62 48.33
#